data_AF-H2AQX1-F1
#
_entry.id   AF-H2AQX1-F1
#
_cell.length_a   1.000
_cell.length_b   1.000
_cell.length_c   1.000
_cell.angle_alpha   90.00
_cell.angle_beta   90.00
_cell.angle_gamma   90.00
#
_symmetry.space_group_name_H-M   'P 1'
#
loop_
_entity.id
_entity.type
_entity.pdbx_description
1 polymer ?
#
loop_
_entity_poly.entity_id
_entity_poly.type
_entity_poly.pdbx_seq_one_letter_code
_entity_poly.pdbx_strand_id
1 'polypeptide(L)'
;MPNDVTDLLNIDSIIQDIEEQRSYLSGTLNDLAAKQSQLHDEKKIINVIVDDILENPNSVDHLDKLKAKYGNLEVFEKLIQNINESEARTTASEKLSDIETDLNELCSQTEFNRDRIITIHDKIKDFESSRLNTLPDVQDKFDNNVLSPSIQGIANEFEQTLLNSRWDTNSFILSDSKSVNELKSHSSELFKLSKLYLNPKNEKLWNFECLANNFKIRFTYHFHNDPSSMIEIYFNFLNEYLKQNLYKCINIFSDEINGVSKELVHEQFINHILQPIRDKINFTLLNSNDSKNLITLISQIISTDKTLIKTFYYRGNGLVSLISKQVWEKWLAYEISTAHRQFDILVQSSNDLTDSDVNFIKLLKKINDYFEPFYELDYEPLEVYKLKTCSDIFIQLANNYLDFVLTVDSLPPQHSKEDELYQTILKLHSLNKVHSMIFQLSQNCIFIKLTALVNNLETKNYDSLFQATIKDYQDNMLNDMQNSIIHRIKKLIKESLANYFKLNSWVISLSTHDTNDAPSSEIVNTINLLNRIIYRLKSYVLPLEISINIKNEILNIIVNYFIESILKLNKFNQNGLAQLNQDLNALKKCLDIPDDLVNCQEATFLELLNLLTLKYDQQNVSQFTASSYIKNGKFDDLKEHMQLKWLNDSEIQDALYRISYGNII
;
A
#
# COMPACT_ATOMS: atom_id res chain seq x y z
N MET A 1 -13.56 111.77 1.25
CA MET A 1 -14.53 112.19 2.28
C MET A 1 -14.82 110.98 3.15
N PRO A 2 -14.63 111.11 4.46
CA PRO A 2 -14.78 110.05 5.43
C PRO A 2 -16.25 109.92 5.84
N ASN A 3 -16.85 108.74 5.67
CA ASN A 3 -18.08 108.30 6.32
C ASN A 3 -17.75 106.84 6.70
N ASP A 4 -17.89 106.31 7.90
CA ASP A 4 -18.82 106.55 8.98
C ASP A 4 -18.23 105.86 10.23
N VAL A 5 -18.73 106.21 11.41
CA VAL A 5 -18.28 105.75 12.75
C VAL A 5 -18.46 104.23 12.99
N THR A 6 -18.84 103.46 11.96
CA THR A 6 -19.05 102.02 12.00
C THR A 6 -17.79 101.17 11.77
N ASP A 7 -16.73 101.70 11.16
CA ASP A 7 -15.49 100.93 10.91
C ASP A 7 -14.58 100.79 12.15
N LEU A 8 -14.72 101.68 13.14
CA LEU A 8 -13.95 101.64 14.39
C LEU A 8 -14.37 100.50 15.32
N LEU A 9 -15.63 100.06 15.25
CA LEU A 9 -16.16 98.95 16.07
C LEU A 9 -15.81 97.56 15.52
N ASN A 10 -15.42 97.45 14.25
CA ASN A 10 -14.96 96.18 13.65
C ASN A 10 -13.46 95.93 13.85
N ILE A 11 -12.66 96.95 14.16
CA ILE A 11 -11.22 96.78 14.41
C ILE A 11 -10.98 96.04 15.73
N ASP A 12 -11.74 96.35 16.78
CA ASP A 12 -11.57 95.69 18.07
C ASP A 12 -11.94 94.19 18.01
N SER A 13 -12.97 93.82 17.24
CA SER A 13 -13.31 92.40 17.05
C SER A 13 -12.25 91.66 16.24
N ILE A 14 -11.66 92.32 15.22
CA ILE A 14 -10.56 91.74 14.42
C ILE A 14 -9.30 91.58 15.27
N ILE A 15 -9.00 92.53 16.17
CA ILE A 15 -7.88 92.42 17.10
C ILE A 15 -8.11 91.27 18.06
N GLN A 16 -9.32 91.12 18.60
CA GLN A 16 -9.64 90.06 19.55
C GLN A 16 -9.59 88.67 18.89
N ASP A 17 -10.08 88.52 17.65
CA ASP A 17 -9.94 87.28 16.87
C ASP A 17 -8.46 86.95 16.58
N ILE A 18 -7.64 87.95 16.27
CA ILE A 18 -6.19 87.76 16.07
C ILE A 18 -5.49 87.38 17.37
N GLU A 19 -5.90 87.94 18.51
CA GLU A 19 -5.38 87.59 19.83
C GLU A 19 -5.79 86.19 20.27
N GLU A 20 -7.04 85.78 20.03
CA GLU A 20 -7.49 84.41 20.28
C GLU A 20 -6.76 83.41 19.38
N GLN A 21 -6.59 83.72 18.09
CA GLN A 21 -5.80 82.89 17.19
C GLN A 21 -4.33 82.81 17.62
N ARG A 22 -3.72 83.92 18.07
CA ARG A 22 -2.35 83.93 18.61
C ARG A 22 -2.25 83.12 19.89
N SER A 23 -3.24 83.22 20.79
CA SER A 23 -3.24 82.48 22.05
C SER A 23 -3.44 80.99 21.82
N TYR A 24 -4.31 80.60 20.87
CA TYR A 24 -4.48 79.21 20.46
C TYR A 24 -3.22 78.65 19.80
N LEU A 25 -2.61 79.39 18.86
CA LEU A 25 -1.36 79.00 18.22
C LEU A 25 -0.21 78.90 19.23
N SER A 26 -0.13 79.83 20.19
CA SER A 26 0.88 79.82 21.25
C SER A 26 0.69 78.64 22.21
N GLY A 27 -0.56 78.27 22.53
CA GLY A 27 -0.86 77.08 23.33
C GLY A 27 -0.44 75.80 22.60
N THR A 28 -0.79 75.66 21.32
CA THR A 28 -0.38 74.50 20.52
C THR A 28 1.12 74.44 20.26
N LEU A 29 1.81 75.58 20.09
CA LEU A 29 3.26 75.65 19.98
C LEU A 29 3.96 75.27 21.29
N ASN A 30 3.43 75.69 22.44
CA ASN A 30 4.00 75.33 23.73
C ASN A 30 3.80 73.85 24.07
N ASP A 31 2.64 73.27 23.74
CA ASP A 31 2.39 71.84 23.93
C ASP A 31 3.22 70.96 22.97
N LEU A 32 3.41 71.39 21.71
CA LEU A 32 4.31 70.74 20.76
C LEU A 32 5.78 70.91 21.17
N ALA A 33 6.17 72.08 21.67
CA ALA A 33 7.52 72.33 22.19
C ALA A 33 7.80 71.50 23.44
N ALA A 34 6.84 71.38 24.37
CA ALA A 34 6.97 70.56 25.58
C ALA A 34 7.10 69.06 25.25
N LYS A 35 6.28 68.53 24.32
CA LYS A 35 6.39 67.16 23.82
C LYS A 35 7.67 66.94 23.01
N GLN A 36 8.12 67.92 22.22
CA GLN A 36 9.42 67.86 21.53
C GLN A 36 10.58 67.90 22.50
N SER A 37 10.56 68.72 23.57
CA SER A 37 11.62 68.76 24.57
C SER A 37 11.71 67.46 25.37
N GLN A 38 10.58 66.85 25.75
CA GLN A 38 10.61 65.53 26.40
C GLN A 38 11.14 64.43 25.47
N LEU A 39 10.70 64.40 24.20
CA LEU A 39 11.26 63.47 23.19
C LEU A 39 12.71 63.77 22.83
N HIS A 40 13.16 65.02 22.91
CA HIS A 40 14.53 65.43 22.59
C HIS A 40 15.49 65.15 23.76
N ASP A 41 15.03 65.27 25.01
CA ASP A 41 15.80 64.91 26.20
C ASP A 41 15.89 63.39 26.37
N GLU A 42 14.82 62.63 26.12
CA GLU A 42 14.89 61.16 26.06
C GLU A 42 15.77 60.67 24.90
N LYS A 43 15.69 61.28 23.71
CA LYS A 43 16.60 60.97 22.60
C LYS A 43 18.04 61.38 22.87
N LYS A 44 18.29 62.46 23.62
CA LYS A 44 19.66 62.83 24.04
C LYS A 44 20.22 61.82 25.03
N ILE A 45 19.43 61.38 26.00
CA ILE A 45 19.85 60.35 26.96
C ILE A 45 20.10 59.03 26.24
N ILE A 46 19.22 58.62 25.32
CA ILE A 46 19.41 57.41 24.50
C ILE A 46 20.65 57.55 23.60
N ASN A 47 20.86 58.70 22.95
CA ASN A 47 22.04 58.93 22.11
C ASN A 47 23.33 58.94 22.95
N VAL A 48 23.32 59.50 24.16
CA VAL A 48 24.48 59.44 25.07
C VAL A 48 24.75 58.01 25.53
N ILE A 49 23.71 57.21 25.81
CA ILE A 49 23.85 55.78 26.12
C ILE A 49 24.39 55.01 24.90
N VAL A 50 23.92 55.33 23.68
CA VAL A 50 24.40 54.71 22.43
C VAL A 50 25.85 55.11 22.15
N ASP A 51 26.21 56.38 22.32
CA ASP A 51 27.59 56.87 22.16
C ASP A 51 28.53 56.23 23.21
N ASP A 52 28.10 56.13 24.47
CA ASP A 52 28.84 55.44 25.54
C ASP A 52 28.99 53.91 25.27
N ILE A 53 28.01 53.27 24.63
CA ILE A 53 28.10 51.87 24.16
C ILE A 53 29.09 51.74 22.99
N LEU A 54 29.09 52.72 22.08
CA LEU A 54 29.96 52.74 20.89
C LEU A 54 31.42 53.06 21.20
N GLU A 55 31.73 53.69 22.35
CA GLU A 55 33.11 53.98 22.76
C GLU A 55 33.93 52.71 23.07
N ASN A 56 33.31 51.65 23.59
CA ASN A 56 33.97 50.35 23.82
C ASN A 56 32.96 49.18 23.77
N PRO A 57 32.55 48.77 22.55
CA PRO A 57 31.45 47.82 22.37
C PRO A 57 31.77 46.37 22.77
N ASN A 58 33.03 46.03 23.03
CA ASN A 58 33.50 44.65 23.20
C ASN A 58 34.11 44.34 24.58
N SER A 59 33.82 45.12 25.62
CA SER A 59 34.39 44.89 26.96
C SER A 59 33.29 44.70 28.02
N VAL A 60 33.31 43.55 28.69
CA VAL A 60 32.38 43.22 29.79
C VAL A 60 32.53 44.22 30.96
N ASP A 61 33.77 44.60 31.30
CA ASP A 61 34.08 45.60 32.33
C ASP A 61 33.50 46.99 32.01
N HIS A 62 33.39 47.35 30.72
CA HIS A 62 32.77 48.60 30.29
C HIS A 62 31.26 48.54 30.38
N LEU A 63 30.65 47.41 29.99
CA LEU A 63 29.20 47.21 30.13
C LEU A 63 28.74 47.10 31.59
N ASP A 64 29.54 46.56 32.49
CA ASP A 64 29.25 46.56 33.93
C ASP A 64 29.31 47.98 34.52
N LYS A 65 30.24 48.81 34.05
CA LYS A 65 30.26 50.25 34.38
C LYS A 65 29.05 50.99 33.83
N LEU A 66 28.58 50.65 32.63
CA LEU A 66 27.36 51.23 32.04
C LEU A 66 26.09 50.75 32.75
N LYS A 67 26.03 49.48 33.16
CA LYS A 67 24.96 48.90 33.99
C LYS A 67 24.89 49.56 35.37
N ALA A 68 26.04 49.91 35.96
CA ALA A 68 26.13 50.69 37.19
C ALA A 68 25.73 52.17 37.01
N LYS A 69 25.98 52.76 35.84
CA LYS A 69 25.71 54.18 35.53
C LYS A 69 24.27 54.43 35.07
N TYR A 70 23.65 53.49 34.36
CA TYR A 70 22.34 53.67 33.70
C TYR A 70 21.25 52.65 34.13
N GLY A 71 21.59 51.67 34.98
CA GLY A 71 20.67 50.64 35.46
C GLY A 71 20.59 49.39 34.56
N ASN A 72 19.86 48.37 35.01
CA ASN A 72 19.69 47.09 34.30
C ASN A 72 18.78 47.23 33.07
N LEU A 73 19.35 47.62 31.94
CA LEU A 73 18.68 47.57 30.64
C LEU A 73 18.83 46.18 30.01
N GLU A 74 17.75 45.64 29.45
CA GLU A 74 17.72 44.35 28.74
C GLU A 74 18.74 44.29 27.57
N VAL A 75 19.04 45.45 26.98
CA VAL A 75 20.05 45.58 25.91
C VAL A 75 21.46 45.29 26.41
N PHE A 76 21.80 45.70 27.64
CA PHE A 76 23.11 45.39 28.22
C PHE A 76 23.25 43.89 28.51
N GLU A 77 22.19 43.22 28.95
CA GLU A 77 22.23 41.76 29.16
C GLU A 77 22.42 41.00 27.84
N LYS A 78 21.74 41.43 26.76
CA LYS A 78 21.94 40.87 25.42
C LYS A 78 23.34 41.15 24.87
N LEU A 79 23.90 42.33 25.12
CA LEU A 79 25.27 42.67 24.70
C LEU A 79 26.32 41.89 25.50
N ILE A 80 26.17 41.76 26.82
CA ILE A 80 27.04 40.94 27.67
C ILE A 80 26.99 39.48 27.22
N GLN A 81 25.80 38.95 26.94
CA GLN A 81 25.66 37.59 26.42
C GLN A 81 26.38 37.44 25.07
N ASN A 82 26.18 38.36 24.12
CA ASN A 82 26.85 38.31 22.82
C ASN A 82 28.39 38.46 22.94
N ILE A 83 28.88 39.30 23.85
CA ILE A 83 30.31 39.49 24.08
C ILE A 83 30.91 38.24 24.70
N ASN A 84 30.28 37.69 25.75
CA ASN A 84 30.72 36.43 26.36
C ASN A 84 30.71 35.27 25.35
N GLU A 85 29.69 35.20 24.49
CA GLU A 85 29.65 34.21 23.40
C GLU A 85 30.75 34.46 22.35
N SER A 86 31.06 35.73 22.04
CA SER A 86 32.12 36.09 21.10
C SER A 86 33.53 35.85 21.67
N GLU A 87 33.76 36.17 22.94
CA GLU A 87 35.01 35.90 23.66
C GLU A 87 35.22 34.39 23.79
N ALA A 88 34.20 33.64 24.22
CA ALA A 88 34.25 32.19 24.27
C ALA A 88 34.57 31.57 22.90
N ARG A 89 33.99 32.08 21.80
CA ARG A 89 34.34 31.65 20.43
C ARG A 89 35.75 32.02 20.03
N THR A 90 36.22 33.21 20.41
CA THR A 90 37.58 33.68 20.08
C THR A 90 38.63 32.85 20.82
N THR A 91 38.45 32.64 22.13
CA THR A 91 39.31 31.76 22.94
C THR A 91 39.26 30.31 22.44
N ALA A 92 38.09 29.82 22.02
CA ALA A 92 37.97 28.48 21.45
C ALA A 92 38.65 28.39 20.07
N SER A 93 38.58 29.45 19.26
CA SER A 93 39.30 29.53 17.98
C SER A 93 40.81 29.60 18.15
N GLU A 94 41.32 30.31 19.16
CA GLU A 94 42.74 30.35 19.51
C GLU A 94 43.23 28.97 19.92
N LYS A 95 42.51 28.29 20.83
CA LYS A 95 42.84 26.91 21.22
C LYS A 95 42.77 25.92 20.05
N LEU A 96 41.86 26.14 19.11
CA LEU A 96 41.73 25.30 17.91
C LEU A 96 42.88 25.57 16.91
N SER A 97 43.38 26.80 16.84
CA SER A 97 44.61 27.14 16.11
C SER A 97 45.85 26.51 16.74
N ASP A 98 45.93 26.46 18.07
CA ASP A 98 47.01 25.76 18.78
C ASP A 98 46.98 24.25 18.45
N ILE A 99 45.79 23.64 18.45
CA ILE A 99 45.59 22.24 18.05
C ILE A 99 45.94 22.03 16.57
N GLU A 100 45.62 22.97 15.69
CA GLU A 100 46.02 22.87 14.28
C GLU A 100 47.54 22.90 14.12
N THR A 101 48.23 23.65 14.97
CA THR A 101 49.70 23.68 15.02
C THR A 101 50.26 22.34 15.49
N ASP A 102 49.66 21.74 16.54
CA ASP A 102 49.98 20.38 17.03
C ASP A 102 49.70 19.32 15.94
N LEU A 103 48.64 19.47 15.15
CA LEU A 103 48.31 18.57 14.03
C LEU A 103 49.35 18.66 12.91
N ASN A 104 49.80 19.87 12.56
CA ASN A 104 50.85 20.05 11.56
C ASN A 104 52.19 19.42 11.99
N GLU A 105 52.50 19.47 13.29
CA GLU A 105 53.67 18.79 13.86
C GLU A 105 53.54 17.27 13.71
N LEU A 106 52.37 16.70 14.01
CA LEU A 106 52.11 15.26 13.88
C LEU A 106 52.09 14.77 12.42
N CYS A 107 51.58 15.57 11.48
CA CYS A 107 51.67 15.27 10.06
C CYS A 107 53.11 15.13 9.58
N SER A 108 54.07 15.77 10.28
CA SER A 108 55.48 15.77 9.93
C SER A 108 56.27 14.63 10.61
N GLN A 109 55.65 13.89 11.55
CA GLN A 109 56.28 12.79 12.27
C GLN A 109 56.05 11.46 11.55
N THR A 110 57.10 10.63 11.48
CA THR A 110 57.04 9.29 10.88
C THR A 110 56.68 8.19 11.88
N GLU A 111 56.78 8.46 13.19
CA GLU A 111 56.51 7.48 14.25
C GLU A 111 55.10 7.63 14.83
N PHE A 112 54.39 6.51 14.93
CA PHE A 112 53.04 6.45 15.47
C PHE A 112 53.05 6.60 17.00
N ASN A 113 52.44 7.67 17.52
CA ASN A 113 52.24 7.86 18.96
C ASN A 113 50.75 7.84 19.33
N ARG A 114 50.30 6.68 19.83
CA ARG A 114 48.91 6.40 20.17
C ARG A 114 48.33 7.35 21.24
N ASP A 115 49.07 7.60 22.31
CA ASP A 115 48.58 8.42 23.43
C ASP A 115 48.39 9.88 23.00
N ARG A 116 49.25 10.37 22.11
CA ARG A 116 49.17 11.73 21.55
C ARG A 116 47.97 11.90 20.63
N ILE A 117 47.64 10.87 19.82
CA ILE A 117 46.45 10.87 18.95
C ILE A 117 45.16 10.86 19.79
N ILE A 118 45.08 10.04 20.85
CA ILE A 118 43.91 10.01 21.75
C ILE A 118 43.75 11.37 22.45
N THR A 119 44.85 11.95 22.94
CA THR A 119 44.82 13.26 23.61
C THR A 119 44.30 14.36 22.67
N ILE A 120 44.69 14.33 21.40
CA ILE A 120 44.23 15.30 20.40
C ILE A 120 42.79 15.05 20.00
N HIS A 121 42.39 13.79 19.84
CA HIS A 121 40.99 13.42 19.63
C HIS A 121 40.10 14.00 20.74
N ASP A 122 40.46 13.78 22.01
CA ASP A 122 39.68 14.27 23.15
C ASP A 122 39.63 15.81 23.19
N LYS A 123 40.77 16.46 22.92
CA LYS A 123 40.83 17.93 22.80
C LYS A 123 39.93 18.45 21.68
N ILE A 124 39.89 17.82 20.50
CA ILE A 124 39.03 18.26 19.39
C ILE A 124 37.56 18.00 19.73
N LYS A 125 37.26 16.86 20.37
CA LYS A 125 35.90 16.49 20.78
C LYS A 125 35.29 17.47 21.76
N ASP A 126 36.08 18.05 22.66
CA ASP A 126 35.63 19.10 23.58
C ASP A 126 35.05 20.33 22.85
N PHE A 127 35.44 20.57 21.59
CA PHE A 127 34.94 21.68 20.77
C PHE A 127 33.70 21.35 19.92
N GLU A 128 33.19 20.11 19.89
CA GLU A 128 31.97 19.74 19.13
C GLU A 128 30.74 20.58 19.51
N SER A 129 30.65 20.98 20.78
CA SER A 129 29.57 21.81 21.30
C SER A 129 29.67 23.29 20.89
N SER A 130 30.85 23.74 20.44
CA SER A 130 31.21 25.16 20.31
C SER A 130 30.82 25.81 18.97
N ARG A 131 30.25 25.04 18.01
CA ARG A 131 29.78 25.51 16.68
C ARG A 131 30.76 26.46 15.96
N LEU A 132 32.05 26.12 15.97
CA LEU A 132 33.09 26.89 15.29
C LEU A 132 33.11 26.56 13.79
N ASN A 133 33.26 27.56 12.92
CA ASN A 133 33.29 27.38 11.47
C ASN A 133 34.54 26.63 10.98
N THR A 134 35.64 26.68 11.73
CA THR A 134 36.93 26.04 11.40
C THR A 134 37.06 24.61 11.92
N LEU A 135 36.11 24.15 12.76
CA LEU A 135 36.12 22.81 13.33
C LEU A 135 36.04 21.69 12.25
N PRO A 136 35.20 21.79 11.19
CA PRO A 136 35.13 20.75 10.16
C PRO A 136 36.46 20.55 9.42
N ASP A 137 37.18 21.63 9.11
CA ASP A 137 38.46 21.56 8.42
C ASP A 137 39.54 20.89 9.29
N VAL A 138 39.55 21.20 10.59
CA VAL A 138 40.46 20.58 11.57
C VAL A 138 40.12 19.10 11.80
N GLN A 139 38.83 18.75 11.85
CA GLN A 139 38.37 17.36 11.91
C GLN A 139 38.79 16.56 10.68
N ASP A 140 38.56 17.10 9.47
CA ASP A 140 38.96 16.43 8.22
C ASP A 140 40.49 16.31 8.10
N LYS A 141 41.24 17.30 8.59
CA LYS A 141 42.70 17.26 8.64
C LYS A 141 43.21 16.19 9.60
N PHE A 142 42.62 16.06 10.79
CA PHE A 142 42.95 14.99 11.73
C PHE A 142 42.64 13.61 11.15
N ASP A 143 41.43 13.42 10.62
CA ASP A 143 40.97 12.14 10.07
C ASP A 143 41.80 11.68 8.86
N ASN A 144 42.06 12.58 7.91
CA ASN A 144 42.70 12.22 6.64
C ASN A 144 44.23 12.30 6.67
N ASN A 145 44.81 13.27 7.39
CA ASN A 145 46.27 13.51 7.34
C ASN A 145 47.02 12.92 8.54
N VAL A 146 46.36 12.70 9.68
CA VAL A 146 47.01 12.14 10.88
C VAL A 146 46.55 10.70 11.11
N LEU A 147 45.24 10.47 11.22
CA LEU A 147 44.68 9.19 11.63
C LEU A 147 44.77 8.14 10.51
N SER A 148 44.31 8.46 9.29
CA SER A 148 44.30 7.49 8.18
C SER A 148 45.69 6.98 7.79
N PRO A 149 46.75 7.81 7.61
CA PRO A 149 48.09 7.33 7.27
C PRO A 149 48.73 6.50 8.39
N SER A 150 48.48 6.91 9.64
CA SER A 150 48.94 6.20 10.84
C SER A 150 48.33 4.80 10.95
N ILE A 151 47.01 4.69 10.74
CA ILE A 151 46.33 3.40 10.77
C ILE A 151 46.73 2.53 9.58
N GLN A 152 46.93 3.11 8.40
CA GLN A 152 47.32 2.36 7.20
C GLN A 152 48.62 1.56 7.40
N GLY A 153 49.61 2.13 8.11
CA GLY A 153 50.85 1.41 8.42
C GLY A 153 50.60 0.14 9.25
N ILE A 154 49.80 0.26 10.31
CA ILE A 154 49.43 -0.83 11.22
C ILE A 154 48.53 -1.85 10.49
N ALA A 155 47.60 -1.36 9.67
CA ALA A 155 46.70 -2.18 8.87
C ALA A 155 47.48 -3.07 7.89
N ASN A 156 48.48 -2.51 7.19
CA ASN A 156 49.33 -3.27 6.27
C ASN A 156 50.13 -4.37 6.99
N GLU A 157 50.67 -4.08 8.18
CA GLU A 157 51.37 -5.08 8.99
C GLU A 157 50.42 -6.19 9.47
N PHE A 158 49.22 -5.81 9.90
CA PHE A 158 48.20 -6.77 10.32
C PHE A 158 47.71 -7.64 9.17
N GLU A 159 47.50 -7.07 7.97
CA GLU A 159 47.17 -7.82 6.75
C GLU A 159 48.22 -8.88 6.42
N GLN A 160 49.51 -8.53 6.47
CA GLN A 160 50.59 -9.48 6.25
C GLN A 160 50.58 -10.60 7.30
N THR A 161 50.29 -10.26 8.56
CA THR A 161 50.19 -11.22 9.66
C THR A 161 48.99 -12.18 9.44
N LEU A 162 47.85 -11.68 8.99
CA LEU A 162 46.67 -12.48 8.64
C LEU A 162 46.93 -13.40 7.43
N LEU A 163 47.68 -12.96 6.43
CA LEU A 163 48.11 -13.79 5.30
C LEU A 163 49.05 -14.91 5.74
N ASN A 164 50.07 -14.57 6.54
CA ASN A 164 51.08 -15.51 7.00
C ASN A 164 50.49 -16.58 7.95
N SER A 165 49.55 -16.18 8.81
CA SER A 165 48.83 -17.11 9.70
C SER A 165 47.85 -18.02 8.95
N ARG A 166 47.44 -17.66 7.72
CA ARG A 166 46.45 -18.41 6.92
C ARG A 166 45.17 -18.72 7.71
N TRP A 167 44.74 -17.75 8.51
CA TRP A 167 43.67 -17.91 9.50
C TRP A 167 42.35 -18.42 8.88
N ASP A 168 42.09 -18.08 7.63
CA ASP A 168 40.91 -18.44 6.83
C ASP A 168 41.08 -19.74 6.00
N THR A 169 41.99 -20.63 6.44
CA THR A 169 42.16 -21.97 5.88
C THR A 169 42.14 -23.05 6.96
N ASN A 170 42.00 -24.31 6.54
CA ASN A 170 42.06 -25.47 7.43
C ASN A 170 43.44 -25.67 8.08
N SER A 171 44.50 -25.00 7.63
CA SER A 171 45.82 -25.11 8.24
C SER A 171 45.97 -24.32 9.54
N PHE A 172 45.05 -23.39 9.83
CA PHE A 172 45.09 -22.60 11.08
C PHE A 172 44.38 -23.34 12.22
N ILE A 173 45.12 -23.56 13.31
CA ILE A 173 44.69 -24.32 14.47
C ILE A 173 44.11 -23.37 15.53
N LEU A 174 42.79 -23.45 15.76
CA LEU A 174 42.08 -22.61 16.75
C LEU A 174 42.51 -22.86 18.21
N SER A 175 43.12 -24.02 18.51
CA SER A 175 43.57 -24.34 19.87
C SER A 175 44.88 -23.65 20.26
N ASP A 176 45.57 -22.99 19.32
CA ASP A 176 46.75 -22.19 19.65
C ASP A 176 46.34 -20.83 20.22
N SER A 177 46.15 -20.81 21.54
CA SER A 177 45.75 -19.60 22.28
C SER A 177 46.70 -18.41 22.09
N LYS A 178 47.98 -18.62 21.79
CA LYS A 178 48.93 -17.51 21.61
C LYS A 178 48.67 -16.79 20.29
N SER A 179 48.68 -17.54 19.18
CA SER A 179 48.39 -17.00 17.86
C SER A 179 47.00 -16.34 17.78
N VAL A 180 45.99 -16.95 18.42
CA VAL A 180 44.63 -16.38 18.47
C VAL A 180 44.60 -15.07 19.26
N ASN A 181 45.24 -15.02 20.43
CA ASN A 181 45.26 -13.81 21.25
C ASN A 181 46.06 -12.66 20.61
N GLU A 182 47.15 -12.98 19.89
CA GLU A 182 47.93 -11.99 19.13
C GLU A 182 47.09 -11.36 18.01
N LEU A 183 46.42 -12.19 17.19
CA LEU A 183 45.53 -11.72 16.12
C LEU A 183 44.34 -10.91 16.67
N LYS A 184 43.76 -11.38 17.78
CA LYS A 184 42.66 -10.69 18.46
C LYS A 184 43.11 -9.33 19.00
N SER A 185 44.28 -9.24 19.64
CA SER A 185 44.81 -7.99 20.18
C SER A 185 45.03 -6.94 19.09
N HIS A 186 45.62 -7.34 17.95
CA HIS A 186 45.84 -6.44 16.81
C HIS A 186 44.52 -5.96 16.20
N SER A 187 43.54 -6.86 16.04
CA SER A 187 42.19 -6.50 15.55
C SER A 187 41.50 -5.51 16.49
N SER A 188 41.53 -5.76 17.80
CA SER A 188 40.94 -4.88 18.81
C SER A 188 41.64 -3.52 18.90
N GLU A 189 42.96 -3.48 18.68
CA GLU A 189 43.72 -2.23 18.59
C GLU A 189 43.31 -1.41 17.37
N LEU A 190 43.28 -2.02 16.19
CA LEU A 190 42.79 -1.35 14.97
C LEU A 190 41.35 -0.88 15.10
N PHE A 191 40.48 -1.65 15.76
CA PHE A 191 39.11 -1.25 16.02
C PHE A 191 39.02 0.00 16.92
N LYS A 192 39.83 0.05 17.99
CA LYS A 192 39.91 1.25 18.86
C LYS A 192 40.38 2.48 18.10
N LEU A 193 41.39 2.32 17.25
CA LEU A 193 41.89 3.42 16.41
C LEU A 193 40.85 3.86 15.37
N SER A 194 40.10 2.92 14.80
CA SER A 194 38.98 3.19 13.90
C SER A 194 37.82 3.93 14.59
N LYS A 195 37.73 3.90 15.93
CA LYS A 195 36.74 4.65 16.70
C LYS A 195 37.17 6.09 17.03
N LEU A 196 38.38 6.48 16.67
CA LEU A 196 38.89 7.84 16.86
C LEU A 196 38.57 8.77 15.68
N TYR A 197 37.87 8.31 14.64
CA TYR A 197 37.40 9.19 13.57
C TYR A 197 36.39 10.20 14.14
N LEU A 198 36.60 11.48 13.82
CA LEU A 198 35.75 12.57 14.29
C LEU A 198 34.63 12.86 13.30
N ASN A 199 34.88 12.74 11.99
CA ASN A 199 33.87 12.89 10.96
C ASN A 199 33.25 11.52 10.60
N PRO A 200 31.94 11.32 10.82
CA PRO A 200 31.28 10.05 10.50
C PRO A 200 31.32 9.69 9.01
N LYS A 201 31.58 10.66 8.11
CA LYS A 201 31.77 10.39 6.68
C LYS A 201 33.10 9.70 6.38
N ASN A 202 34.10 9.91 7.23
CA ASN A 202 35.45 9.37 7.05
C ASN A 202 35.67 8.08 7.86
N GLU A 203 34.72 7.68 8.72
CA GLU A 203 34.82 6.48 9.55
C GLU A 203 35.03 5.23 8.68
N LYS A 204 36.19 4.60 8.85
CA LYS A 204 36.54 3.32 8.23
C LYS A 204 36.88 2.32 9.31
N LEU A 205 36.28 1.14 9.24
CA LEU A 205 36.57 0.05 10.16
C LEU A 205 37.73 -0.80 9.63
N TRP A 206 38.94 -0.29 9.85
CA TRP A 206 40.18 -0.87 9.32
C TRP A 206 40.41 -2.32 9.73
N ASN A 207 40.01 -2.68 10.95
CA ASN A 207 40.13 -4.06 11.42
C ASN A 207 39.34 -5.01 10.50
N PHE A 208 38.10 -4.69 10.13
CA PHE A 208 37.28 -5.53 9.26
C PHE A 208 37.74 -5.50 7.79
N GLU A 209 38.33 -4.39 7.34
CA GLU A 209 39.00 -4.33 6.03
C GLU A 209 40.17 -5.31 5.95
N CYS A 210 41.03 -5.34 6.98
CA CYS A 210 42.14 -6.30 7.05
C CYS A 210 41.65 -7.74 7.14
N LEU A 211 40.59 -8.02 7.92
CA LEU A 211 40.00 -9.36 8.02
C LEU A 211 39.46 -9.84 6.66
N ALA A 212 38.86 -8.96 5.87
CA ALA A 212 38.36 -9.29 4.54
C ALA A 212 39.47 -9.39 3.48
N ASN A 213 40.72 -8.98 3.78
CA ASN A 213 41.79 -8.90 2.79
C ASN A 213 42.19 -10.28 2.22
N ASN A 214 42.24 -11.34 3.05
CA ASN A 214 42.53 -12.69 2.56
C ASN A 214 41.50 -13.14 1.51
N PHE A 215 40.22 -12.83 1.75
CA PHE A 215 39.15 -13.06 0.78
C PHE A 215 39.36 -12.21 -0.48
N LYS A 216 39.60 -10.89 -0.33
CA LYS A 216 39.82 -9.95 -1.43
C LYS A 216 40.94 -10.42 -2.37
N ILE A 217 42.06 -10.90 -1.83
CA ILE A 217 43.18 -11.41 -2.63
C ILE A 217 42.79 -12.66 -3.39
N ARG A 218 42.16 -13.64 -2.73
CA ARG A 218 41.71 -14.88 -3.39
C ARG A 218 40.68 -14.60 -4.46
N PHE A 219 39.71 -13.74 -4.17
CA PHE A 219 38.66 -13.32 -5.09
C PHE A 219 39.26 -12.62 -6.31
N THR A 220 40.11 -11.60 -6.10
CA THR A 220 40.72 -10.83 -7.18
C THR A 220 41.61 -11.69 -8.07
N TYR A 221 42.38 -12.60 -7.47
CA TYR A 221 43.23 -13.54 -8.21
C TYR A 221 42.41 -14.54 -9.03
N HIS A 222 41.36 -15.11 -8.45
CA HIS A 222 40.53 -16.10 -9.12
C HIS A 222 39.70 -15.50 -10.27
N PHE A 223 39.31 -14.23 -10.16
CA PHE A 223 38.41 -13.56 -11.10
C PHE A 223 39.06 -12.39 -11.87
N HIS A 224 40.38 -12.40 -12.05
CA HIS A 224 41.13 -11.33 -12.72
C HIS A 224 40.76 -11.20 -14.21
N ASN A 225 40.56 -12.32 -14.91
CA ASN A 225 40.37 -12.37 -16.37
C ASN A 225 38.93 -12.58 -16.83
N ASP A 226 37.95 -12.69 -15.92
CA ASP A 226 36.60 -13.10 -16.31
C ASP A 226 35.76 -11.93 -16.85
N PRO A 227 35.28 -12.01 -18.11
CA PRO A 227 34.35 -11.04 -18.66
C PRO A 227 32.92 -11.36 -18.19
N SER A 228 32.36 -10.48 -17.35
CA SER A 228 30.92 -10.11 -17.25
C SER A 228 29.81 -11.18 -17.08
N SER A 229 30.02 -12.48 -17.28
CA SER A 229 28.93 -13.48 -17.39
C SER A 229 28.91 -14.54 -16.27
N MET A 230 29.86 -14.52 -15.34
CA MET A 230 30.03 -15.56 -14.30
C MET A 230 29.73 -15.06 -12.88
N ILE A 231 28.78 -14.15 -12.72
CA ILE A 231 28.45 -13.53 -11.41
C ILE A 231 27.90 -14.56 -10.41
N GLU A 232 27.25 -15.61 -10.89
CA GLU A 232 26.84 -16.76 -10.09
C GLU A 232 28.04 -17.49 -9.44
N ILE A 233 29.19 -17.56 -10.12
CA ILE A 233 30.41 -18.16 -9.58
C ILE A 233 30.97 -17.30 -8.44
N TYR A 234 30.83 -15.97 -8.53
CA TYR A 234 31.23 -15.06 -7.44
C TYR A 234 30.42 -15.35 -6.17
N PHE A 235 29.12 -15.60 -6.33
CA PHE A 235 28.22 -15.89 -5.22
C PHE A 235 28.40 -17.28 -4.64
N ASN A 236 28.69 -18.28 -5.48
CA ASN A 236 29.07 -19.61 -5.00
C ASN A 236 30.38 -19.57 -4.20
N PHE A 237 31.38 -18.83 -4.69
CA PHE A 237 32.65 -18.64 -3.98
C PHE A 237 32.44 -17.94 -2.63
N LEU A 238 31.63 -16.87 -2.61
CA LEU A 238 31.25 -16.16 -1.39
C LEU A 238 30.56 -17.09 -0.37
N ASN A 239 29.57 -17.86 -0.83
CA ASN A 239 28.77 -18.73 0.03
C ASN A 239 29.63 -19.82 0.68
N GLU A 240 30.49 -20.48 -0.11
CA GLU A 240 31.42 -21.49 0.40
C GLU A 240 32.45 -20.87 1.36
N TYR A 241 32.96 -19.68 1.07
CA TYR A 241 33.88 -18.99 1.96
C TYR A 241 33.24 -18.61 3.30
N LEU A 242 32.03 -18.05 3.29
CA LEU A 242 31.31 -17.67 4.49
C LEU A 242 30.92 -18.89 5.33
N LYS A 243 30.44 -19.98 4.72
CA LYS A 243 30.14 -21.24 5.44
C LYS A 243 31.33 -21.76 6.23
N GLN A 244 32.52 -21.67 5.65
CA GLN A 244 33.75 -22.19 6.28
C GLN A 244 34.33 -21.23 7.32
N ASN A 245 34.26 -19.91 7.07
CA ASN A 245 35.07 -18.94 7.80
C ASN A 245 34.29 -17.96 8.70
N LEU A 246 32.96 -17.82 8.56
CA LEU A 246 32.19 -16.81 9.32
C LEU A 246 32.25 -17.04 10.83
N TYR A 247 31.84 -18.23 11.31
CA TYR A 247 31.90 -18.56 12.73
C TYR A 247 33.34 -18.69 13.23
N LYS A 248 34.28 -19.06 12.35
CA LYS A 248 35.71 -19.07 12.67
C LYS A 248 36.21 -17.65 12.96
N CYS A 249 35.83 -16.67 12.14
CA CYS A 249 36.13 -15.26 12.32
C CYS A 249 35.55 -14.75 13.64
N ILE A 250 34.27 -15.04 13.91
CA ILE A 250 33.61 -14.64 15.18
C ILE A 250 34.37 -15.21 16.39
N ASN A 251 34.78 -16.48 16.35
CA ASN A 251 35.48 -17.11 17.47
C ASN A 251 36.88 -16.55 17.70
N ILE A 252 37.59 -16.13 16.65
CA ILE A 252 38.96 -15.57 16.77
C ILE A 252 38.91 -14.11 17.21
N PHE A 253 38.03 -13.30 16.60
CA PHE A 253 38.10 -11.85 16.68
C PHE A 253 37.03 -11.19 17.57
N SER A 254 36.11 -11.96 18.18
CA SER A 254 35.18 -11.39 19.15
C SER A 254 35.90 -10.96 20.43
N ASP A 255 35.66 -9.71 20.83
CA ASP A 255 36.26 -9.08 22.01
C ASP A 255 35.29 -8.12 22.71
N GLU A 256 34.43 -8.67 23.56
CA GLU A 256 33.40 -7.89 24.26
C GLU A 256 33.98 -6.79 25.14
N ILE A 257 35.19 -6.99 25.71
CA ILE A 257 35.87 -5.99 26.56
C ILE A 257 36.19 -4.72 25.77
N ASN A 258 36.48 -4.87 24.47
CA ASN A 258 36.87 -3.78 23.58
C ASN A 258 35.72 -3.31 22.67
N GLY A 259 34.48 -3.73 22.95
CA GLY A 259 33.29 -3.36 22.19
C GLY A 259 33.10 -4.13 20.87
N VAL A 260 33.92 -5.15 20.61
CA VAL A 260 33.82 -5.99 19.41
C VAL A 260 32.91 -7.19 19.73
N SER A 261 31.60 -6.97 19.68
CA SER A 261 30.63 -8.04 19.96
C SER A 261 30.60 -9.08 18.83
N LYS A 262 30.03 -10.26 19.13
CA LYS A 262 29.84 -11.30 18.12
C LYS A 262 28.89 -10.86 17.01
N GLU A 263 27.83 -10.10 17.32
CA GLU A 263 26.94 -9.56 16.30
C GLU A 263 27.65 -8.53 15.41
N LEU A 264 28.51 -7.69 16.00
CA LEU A 264 29.27 -6.70 15.22
C LEU A 264 30.22 -7.39 14.25
N VAL A 265 30.96 -8.42 14.70
CA VAL A 265 31.85 -9.19 13.83
C VAL A 265 31.06 -9.89 12.74
N HIS A 266 29.92 -10.49 13.08
CA HIS A 266 29.03 -11.14 12.11
C HIS A 266 28.63 -10.20 10.98
N GLU A 267 28.03 -9.04 11.31
CA GLU A 267 27.54 -8.09 10.32
C GLU A 267 28.68 -7.44 9.54
N GLN A 268 29.70 -6.92 10.22
CA GLN A 268 30.76 -6.16 9.56
C GLN A 268 31.69 -7.04 8.73
N PHE A 269 31.95 -8.29 9.14
CA PHE A 269 32.76 -9.20 8.34
C PHE A 269 32.09 -9.54 7.01
N ILE A 270 30.79 -9.87 7.04
CA ILE A 270 30.02 -10.11 5.81
C ILE A 270 30.02 -8.84 4.94
N ASN A 271 29.75 -7.67 5.53
CA ASN A 271 29.74 -6.40 4.82
C ASN A 271 31.05 -6.08 4.09
N HIS A 272 32.21 -6.33 4.71
CA HIS A 272 33.52 -6.04 4.11
C HIS A 272 33.95 -7.12 3.10
N ILE A 273 33.56 -8.39 3.30
CA ILE A 273 33.74 -9.45 2.30
C ILE A 273 32.95 -9.19 1.02
N LEU A 274 31.79 -8.54 1.13
CA LEU A 274 31.00 -8.17 -0.04
C LEU A 274 31.66 -7.05 -0.86
N GLN A 275 32.57 -6.25 -0.29
CA GLN A 275 33.10 -5.05 -0.96
C GLN A 275 33.85 -5.35 -2.29
N PRO A 276 34.76 -6.33 -2.37
CA PRO A 276 35.40 -6.69 -3.64
C PRO A 276 34.40 -7.14 -4.72
N ILE A 277 33.31 -7.77 -4.29
CA ILE A 277 32.21 -8.18 -5.18
C ILE A 277 31.43 -6.96 -5.64
N ARG A 278 31.12 -6.02 -4.74
CA ARG A 278 30.45 -4.75 -5.06
C ARG A 278 31.20 -3.97 -6.13
N ASP A 279 32.52 -3.85 -5.98
CA ASP A 279 33.36 -3.10 -6.93
C ASP A 279 33.33 -3.75 -8.33
N LYS A 280 33.41 -5.09 -8.40
CA LYS A 280 33.34 -5.83 -9.66
C LYS A 280 31.95 -5.74 -10.31
N ILE A 281 30.87 -5.85 -9.52
CA ILE A 281 29.49 -5.74 -10.01
C ILE A 281 29.20 -4.31 -10.49
N ASN A 282 29.61 -3.28 -9.76
CA ASN A 282 29.43 -1.89 -10.17
C ASN A 282 30.07 -1.60 -11.53
N PHE A 283 31.27 -2.12 -11.75
CA PHE A 283 31.94 -2.02 -13.05
C PHE A 283 31.11 -2.67 -14.18
N THR A 284 30.50 -3.83 -13.93
CA THR A 284 29.62 -4.50 -14.91
C THR A 284 28.29 -3.76 -15.11
N LEU A 285 27.67 -3.29 -14.03
CA LEU A 285 26.37 -2.63 -14.04
C LEU A 285 26.42 -1.32 -14.85
N LEU A 286 27.49 -0.52 -14.67
CA LEU A 286 27.71 0.72 -15.42
C LEU A 286 28.01 0.51 -16.91
N ASN A 287 28.61 -0.63 -17.27
CA ASN A 287 29.03 -0.92 -18.65
C ASN A 287 28.03 -1.78 -19.44
N SER A 288 26.96 -2.25 -18.79
CA SER A 288 25.96 -3.12 -19.41
C SER A 288 24.90 -2.31 -20.18
N ASN A 289 24.99 -2.32 -21.52
CA ASN A 289 23.97 -1.72 -22.40
C ASN A 289 22.82 -2.69 -22.76
N ASP A 290 22.99 -3.99 -22.54
CA ASP A 290 21.97 -5.01 -22.87
C ASP A 290 21.01 -5.24 -21.69
N SER A 291 19.72 -4.95 -21.92
CA SER A 291 18.66 -5.08 -20.92
C SER A 291 18.50 -6.49 -20.39
N LYS A 292 18.73 -7.55 -21.20
CA LYS A 292 18.57 -8.94 -20.76
C LYS A 292 19.63 -9.37 -19.74
N ASN A 293 20.87 -8.95 -19.97
CA ASN A 293 21.97 -9.23 -19.05
C ASN A 293 21.79 -8.47 -17.73
N LEU A 294 21.29 -7.23 -17.81
CA LEU A 294 20.96 -6.42 -16.63
C LEU A 294 19.88 -7.08 -15.76
N ILE A 295 18.82 -7.63 -16.36
CA ILE A 295 17.75 -8.32 -15.61
C ILE A 295 18.30 -9.57 -14.92
N THR A 296 19.05 -10.40 -15.67
CA THR A 296 19.66 -11.61 -15.12
C THR A 296 20.57 -11.27 -13.93
N LEU A 297 21.35 -10.20 -14.05
CA LEU A 297 22.21 -9.69 -13.00
C LEU A 297 21.41 -9.25 -11.76
N ILE A 298 20.33 -8.47 -11.95
CA ILE A 298 19.47 -8.04 -10.84
C ILE A 298 18.84 -9.24 -10.14
N SER A 299 18.32 -10.23 -10.88
CA SER A 299 17.76 -11.46 -10.31
C SER A 299 18.82 -12.24 -9.52
N GLN A 300 20.06 -12.31 -10.00
CA GLN A 300 21.16 -12.96 -9.29
C GLN A 300 21.58 -12.20 -8.01
N ILE A 301 21.60 -10.86 -8.05
CA ILE A 301 21.85 -10.00 -6.88
C ILE A 301 20.77 -10.24 -5.81
N ILE A 302 19.49 -10.20 -6.21
CA ILE A 302 18.35 -10.43 -5.31
C ILE A 302 18.42 -11.83 -4.68
N SER A 303 18.72 -12.86 -5.49
CA SER A 303 18.84 -14.25 -5.01
C SER A 303 19.96 -14.42 -3.99
N THR A 304 21.08 -13.74 -4.21
CA THR A 304 22.23 -13.76 -3.29
C THR A 304 21.90 -13.07 -1.98
N ASP A 305 21.29 -11.89 -2.03
CA ASP A 305 20.88 -11.18 -0.82
C ASP A 305 19.82 -11.97 -0.02
N LYS A 306 18.87 -12.64 -0.70
CA LYS A 306 17.96 -13.59 -0.06
C LYS A 306 18.72 -14.72 0.64
N THR A 307 19.77 -15.25 0.02
CA THR A 307 20.60 -16.30 0.61
C THR A 307 21.37 -15.80 1.83
N LEU A 308 21.91 -14.58 1.79
CA LEU A 308 22.58 -13.91 2.91
C LEU A 308 21.63 -13.73 4.10
N ILE A 309 20.41 -13.28 3.85
CA ILE A 309 19.39 -13.09 4.89
C ILE A 309 18.93 -14.44 5.48
N LYS A 310 18.61 -15.43 4.64
CA LYS A 310 18.03 -16.70 5.11
C LYS A 310 19.06 -17.67 5.70
N THR A 311 20.25 -17.76 5.11
CA THR A 311 21.27 -18.77 5.49
C THR A 311 22.22 -18.22 6.54
N PHE A 312 22.64 -16.97 6.37
CA PHE A 312 23.62 -16.33 7.23
C PHE A 312 23.00 -15.31 8.18
N TYR A 313 21.69 -15.09 8.16
CA TYR A 313 21.01 -14.12 9.04
C TYR A 313 21.58 -12.69 8.99
N TYR A 314 22.18 -12.32 7.86
CA TYR A 314 22.76 -11.00 7.64
C TYR A 314 21.67 -9.94 7.53
N ARG A 315 21.82 -8.83 8.26
CA ARG A 315 20.84 -7.73 8.30
C ARG A 315 21.40 -6.40 7.75
N GLY A 316 22.68 -6.34 7.48
CA GLY A 316 23.31 -5.15 6.89
C GLY A 316 22.96 -4.93 5.42
N ASN A 317 23.56 -3.90 4.84
CA ASN A 317 23.36 -3.55 3.44
C ASN A 317 23.93 -4.64 2.52
N GLY A 318 23.06 -5.32 1.79
CA GLY A 318 23.43 -6.32 0.79
C GLY A 318 23.94 -5.71 -0.52
N LEU A 319 24.03 -6.53 -1.56
CA LEU A 319 24.43 -6.12 -2.91
C LEU A 319 23.33 -5.31 -3.62
N VAL A 320 22.08 -5.44 -3.18
CA VAL A 320 20.94 -4.64 -3.64
C VAL A 320 21.17 -3.14 -3.51
N SER A 321 21.95 -2.71 -2.50
CA SER A 321 22.30 -1.30 -2.28
C SER A 321 23.09 -0.66 -3.43
N LEU A 322 23.73 -1.47 -4.28
CA LEU A 322 24.48 -1.01 -5.46
C LEU A 322 23.58 -0.54 -6.59
N ILE A 323 22.34 -1.04 -6.64
CA ILE A 323 21.46 -0.81 -7.77
C ILE A 323 20.87 0.59 -7.67
N SER A 324 21.28 1.46 -8.61
CA SER A 324 20.80 2.83 -8.66
C SER A 324 19.30 2.91 -9.00
N LYS A 325 18.65 4.00 -8.61
CA LYS A 325 17.23 4.24 -8.91
C LYS A 325 16.92 4.12 -10.41
N GLN A 326 17.81 4.62 -11.27
CA GLN A 326 17.66 4.56 -12.73
C GLN A 326 17.65 3.12 -13.26
N VAL A 327 18.42 2.23 -12.64
CA VAL A 327 18.48 0.81 -13.03
C VAL A 327 17.23 0.08 -12.56
N TRP A 328 16.75 0.37 -11.35
CA TRP A 328 15.47 -0.15 -10.84
C TRP A 328 14.28 0.25 -11.71
N GLU A 329 14.23 1.50 -12.17
CA GLU A 329 13.17 1.98 -13.07
C GLU A 329 13.19 1.24 -14.42
N LYS A 330 14.37 1.04 -15.01
CA LYS A 330 14.53 0.27 -16.26
C LYS A 330 14.10 -1.19 -16.09
N TRP A 331 14.52 -1.83 -15.01
CA TRP A 331 14.15 -3.21 -14.69
C TRP A 331 12.64 -3.34 -14.50
N LEU A 332 12.04 -2.46 -13.69
CA LEU A 332 10.61 -2.48 -13.42
C LEU A 332 9.79 -2.26 -14.70
N ALA A 333 10.17 -1.28 -15.53
CA ALA A 333 9.50 -1.03 -16.81
C ALA A 333 9.56 -2.25 -17.74
N TYR A 334 10.69 -2.95 -17.78
CA TYR A 334 10.81 -4.19 -18.53
C TYR A 334 9.88 -5.28 -18.00
N GLU A 335 9.85 -5.51 -16.69
CA GLU A 335 9.01 -6.56 -16.10
C GLU A 335 7.52 -6.27 -16.28
N ILE A 336 7.09 -5.01 -16.11
CA ILE A 336 5.73 -4.57 -16.42
C ILE A 336 5.41 -4.89 -17.88
N SER A 337 6.25 -4.45 -18.83
CA SER A 337 6.03 -4.71 -20.26
C SER A 337 5.98 -6.21 -20.60
N THR A 338 6.78 -7.02 -19.90
CA THR A 338 6.86 -8.47 -20.11
C THR A 338 5.64 -9.19 -19.54
N ALA A 339 5.10 -8.72 -18.42
CA ALA A 339 3.88 -9.23 -17.81
C ALA A 339 2.65 -8.87 -18.66
N HIS A 340 2.52 -7.61 -19.07
CA HIS A 340 1.46 -7.15 -19.98
C HIS A 340 1.53 -7.84 -21.35
N ARG A 341 2.71 -8.02 -21.93
CA ARG A 341 2.85 -8.79 -23.18
C ARG A 341 2.44 -10.26 -23.03
N GLN A 342 2.78 -10.91 -21.91
CA GLN A 342 2.32 -12.28 -21.64
C GLN A 342 0.80 -12.33 -21.51
N PHE A 343 0.20 -11.34 -20.85
CA PHE A 343 -1.25 -11.18 -20.77
C PHE A 343 -1.89 -10.95 -22.14
N ASP A 344 -1.35 -10.05 -22.96
CA ASP A 344 -1.84 -9.77 -24.30
C ASP A 344 -1.81 -11.02 -25.18
N ILE A 345 -0.76 -11.85 -25.09
CA ILE A 345 -0.70 -13.12 -25.81
C ILE A 345 -1.81 -14.06 -25.34
N LEU A 346 -2.08 -14.13 -24.04
CA LEU A 346 -3.17 -14.94 -23.51
C LEU A 346 -4.52 -14.47 -24.05
N VAL A 347 -4.78 -13.15 -24.03
CA VAL A 347 -6.04 -12.55 -24.48
C VAL A 347 -6.21 -12.60 -26.00
N GLN A 348 -5.15 -12.40 -26.79
CA GLN A 348 -5.18 -12.42 -28.25
C GLN A 348 -5.25 -13.83 -28.84
N SER A 349 -4.61 -14.81 -28.19
CA SER A 349 -4.71 -16.22 -28.60
C SER A 349 -6.04 -16.86 -28.18
N SER A 350 -6.72 -16.29 -27.18
CA SER A 350 -7.98 -16.78 -26.62
C SER A 350 -9.21 -16.11 -27.25
N ASN A 351 -9.36 -16.24 -28.57
CA ASN A 351 -10.72 -16.20 -29.14
C ASN A 351 -11.63 -17.27 -28.49
N ASP A 352 -11.06 -18.25 -27.77
CA ASP A 352 -11.74 -19.10 -26.82
C ASP A 352 -11.61 -18.55 -25.38
N LEU A 353 -12.69 -17.94 -24.87
CA LEU A 353 -12.86 -17.62 -23.43
C LEU A 353 -12.58 -18.83 -22.52
N THR A 354 -12.75 -20.04 -23.07
CA THR A 354 -12.44 -21.34 -22.48
C THR A 354 -10.98 -21.40 -22.02
N ASP A 355 -10.74 -21.71 -20.74
CA ASP A 355 -9.42 -21.80 -20.09
C ASP A 355 -8.63 -20.48 -19.93
N SER A 356 -9.18 -19.34 -20.36
CA SER A 356 -8.54 -18.02 -20.18
C SER A 356 -8.27 -17.71 -18.69
N ASP A 357 -9.21 -18.08 -17.82
CA ASP A 357 -9.13 -17.97 -16.36
C ASP A 357 -7.98 -18.81 -15.79
N VAL A 358 -7.86 -20.05 -16.25
CA VAL A 358 -6.82 -20.98 -15.79
C VAL A 358 -5.44 -20.47 -16.20
N ASN A 359 -5.31 -20.00 -17.44
CA ASN A 359 -4.05 -19.48 -17.95
C ASN A 359 -3.66 -18.16 -17.28
N PHE A 360 -4.63 -17.28 -17.03
CA PHE A 360 -4.39 -16.04 -16.30
C PHE A 360 -3.95 -16.29 -14.85
N ILE A 361 -4.60 -17.22 -14.14
CA ILE A 361 -4.20 -17.62 -12.79
C ILE A 361 -2.78 -18.20 -12.78
N LYS A 362 -2.42 -19.03 -13.78
CA LYS A 362 -1.05 -19.54 -13.93
C LYS A 362 -0.04 -18.41 -14.15
N LEU A 363 -0.39 -17.39 -14.94
CA LEU A 363 0.45 -16.22 -15.15
C LEU A 363 0.67 -15.46 -13.84
N LEU A 364 -0.40 -15.16 -13.09
CA LEU A 364 -0.29 -14.48 -11.80
C LEU A 364 0.58 -15.25 -10.80
N LYS A 365 0.42 -16.58 -10.72
CA LYS A 365 1.28 -17.43 -9.87
C LYS A 365 2.74 -17.38 -10.29
N LYS A 366 3.01 -17.54 -11.60
CA LYS A 366 4.37 -17.47 -12.15
C LYS A 366 5.04 -16.12 -11.87
N ILE A 367 4.30 -15.03 -12.01
CA ILE A 367 4.79 -13.68 -11.69
C ILE A 367 5.07 -13.55 -10.19
N ASN A 368 4.15 -14.01 -9.34
CA ASN A 368 4.34 -13.99 -7.89
C ASN A 368 5.57 -14.78 -7.44
N ASP A 369 5.78 -15.98 -7.99
CA ASP A 369 6.94 -16.82 -7.67
C ASP A 369 8.26 -16.16 -8.12
N TYR A 370 8.24 -15.47 -9.26
CA TYR A 370 9.41 -14.71 -9.74
C TYR A 370 9.77 -13.53 -8.83
N PHE A 371 8.76 -12.79 -8.34
CA PHE A 371 8.97 -11.62 -7.47
C PHE A 371 9.09 -11.97 -5.98
N GLU A 372 8.81 -13.20 -5.55
CA GLU A 372 8.92 -13.61 -4.14
C GLU A 372 10.30 -13.24 -3.54
N PRO A 373 11.45 -13.56 -4.18
CA PRO A 373 12.75 -13.16 -3.65
C PRO A 373 12.92 -11.66 -3.51
N PHE A 374 12.35 -10.87 -4.43
CA PHE A 374 12.41 -9.41 -4.39
C PHE A 374 11.58 -8.83 -3.23
N TYR A 375 10.39 -9.40 -2.99
CA TYR A 375 9.52 -8.96 -1.90
C TYR A 375 10.08 -9.29 -0.51
N GLU A 376 10.86 -10.36 -0.37
CA GLU A 376 11.50 -10.76 0.89
C GLU A 376 12.65 -9.85 1.34
N LEU A 377 13.24 -9.04 0.45
CA LEU A 377 14.37 -8.17 0.77
C LEU A 377 13.94 -7.03 1.70
N ASP A 378 14.59 -6.90 2.85
CA ASP A 378 14.32 -5.83 3.82
C ASP A 378 15.23 -4.63 3.55
N TYR A 379 14.85 -3.79 2.57
CA TYR A 379 15.58 -2.57 2.21
C TYR A 379 14.57 -1.46 1.87
N GLU A 380 14.46 -0.47 2.75
CA GLU A 380 13.48 0.62 2.71
C GLU A 380 13.37 1.32 1.34
N PRO A 381 14.48 1.66 0.62
CA PRO A 381 14.38 2.28 -0.69
C PRO A 381 13.72 1.41 -1.77
N LEU A 382 13.56 0.10 -1.57
CA LEU A 382 12.85 -0.78 -2.49
C LEU A 382 11.34 -0.78 -2.33
N GLU A 383 10.83 -0.32 -1.19
CA GLU A 383 9.40 -0.37 -0.88
C GLU A 383 8.56 0.32 -1.95
N VAL A 384 9.05 1.45 -2.48
CA VAL A 384 8.43 2.16 -3.61
C VAL A 384 8.28 1.26 -4.84
N TYR A 385 9.29 0.47 -5.18
CA TYR A 385 9.23 -0.43 -6.34
C TYR A 385 8.34 -1.64 -6.07
N LYS A 386 8.29 -2.14 -4.83
CA LYS A 386 7.35 -3.20 -4.42
C LYS A 386 5.89 -2.77 -4.52
N LEU A 387 5.61 -1.50 -4.19
CA LEU A 387 4.28 -0.92 -4.39
C LEU A 387 3.95 -0.77 -5.87
N LYS A 388 4.91 -0.29 -6.68
CA LYS A 388 4.71 -0.20 -8.14
C LYS A 388 4.49 -1.56 -8.79
N THR A 389 5.22 -2.60 -8.41
CA THR A 389 4.96 -3.96 -8.93
C THR A 389 3.56 -4.46 -8.53
N CYS A 390 3.09 -4.15 -7.32
CA CYS A 390 1.73 -4.49 -6.90
C CYS A 390 0.67 -3.77 -7.76
N SER A 391 0.82 -2.45 -7.94
CA SER A 391 -0.08 -1.61 -8.75
C SER A 391 -0.06 -1.99 -10.23
N ASP A 392 1.11 -1.87 -10.87
CA ASP A 392 1.24 -1.84 -12.33
C ASP A 392 1.25 -3.24 -12.95
N ILE A 393 1.42 -4.28 -12.13
CA ILE A 393 1.35 -5.67 -12.55
C ILE A 393 0.10 -6.33 -11.97
N PHE A 394 0.02 -6.56 -10.66
CA PHE A 394 -1.05 -7.41 -10.12
C PHE A 394 -2.44 -6.75 -10.21
N ILE A 395 -2.58 -5.51 -9.78
CA ILE A 395 -3.86 -4.77 -9.83
C ILE A 395 -4.24 -4.49 -11.29
N GLN A 396 -3.30 -3.95 -12.08
CA GLN A 396 -3.59 -3.58 -13.46
C GLN A 396 -3.93 -4.80 -14.33
N LEU A 397 -3.21 -5.92 -14.21
CA LEU A 397 -3.54 -7.14 -14.96
C LEU A 397 -4.89 -7.72 -14.55
N ALA A 398 -5.24 -7.68 -13.25
CA ALA A 398 -6.55 -8.11 -12.78
C ALA A 398 -7.67 -7.25 -13.40
N ASN A 399 -7.53 -5.93 -13.38
CA ASN A 399 -8.51 -5.03 -13.98
C ASN A 399 -8.61 -5.23 -15.49
N ASN A 400 -7.47 -5.37 -16.19
CA ASN A 400 -7.47 -5.65 -17.63
C ASN A 400 -8.15 -7.00 -17.96
N TYR A 401 -7.99 -8.01 -17.11
CA TYR A 401 -8.68 -9.30 -17.29
C TYR A 401 -10.19 -9.17 -17.09
N LEU A 402 -10.63 -8.40 -16.08
CA LEU A 402 -12.04 -8.08 -15.89
C LEU A 402 -12.61 -7.45 -17.17
N ASP A 403 -11.98 -6.38 -17.68
CA ASP A 403 -12.40 -5.68 -18.89
C ASP A 403 -12.47 -6.63 -20.11
N PHE A 404 -11.47 -7.50 -20.27
CA PHE A 404 -11.47 -8.52 -21.32
C PHE A 404 -12.69 -9.44 -21.22
N VAL A 405 -12.96 -10.03 -20.06
CA VAL A 405 -14.08 -10.98 -19.89
C VAL A 405 -15.43 -10.30 -20.12
N LEU A 406 -15.59 -9.05 -19.68
CA LEU A 406 -16.82 -8.29 -19.91
C LEU A 406 -17.06 -8.04 -21.41
N THR A 407 -16.01 -7.72 -22.16
CA THR A 407 -16.12 -7.26 -23.57
C THR A 407 -15.99 -8.34 -24.62
N VAL A 408 -15.30 -9.45 -24.34
CA VAL A 408 -15.02 -10.49 -25.34
C VAL A 408 -16.28 -11.18 -25.84
N ASP A 409 -16.38 -11.36 -27.16
CA ASP A 409 -17.35 -12.27 -27.77
C ASP A 409 -16.63 -13.38 -28.52
N SER A 410 -16.63 -14.56 -27.90
CA SER A 410 -16.06 -15.81 -28.41
C SER A 410 -17.03 -16.63 -29.29
N LEU A 411 -18.26 -16.16 -29.52
CA LEU A 411 -19.24 -16.91 -30.30
C LEU A 411 -19.05 -16.68 -31.80
N PRO A 412 -19.34 -17.68 -32.65
CA PRO A 412 -19.34 -17.50 -34.10
C PRO A 412 -20.45 -16.52 -34.51
N PRO A 413 -20.35 -15.86 -35.69
CA PRO A 413 -21.36 -14.90 -36.16
C PRO A 413 -22.78 -15.45 -36.24
N GLN A 414 -22.93 -16.76 -36.37
CA GLN A 414 -24.20 -17.47 -36.35
C GLN A 414 -24.26 -18.36 -35.11
N HIS A 415 -24.89 -17.86 -34.06
CA HIS A 415 -25.05 -18.54 -32.78
C HIS A 415 -26.51 -18.49 -32.30
N SER A 416 -26.86 -19.36 -31.35
CA SER A 416 -28.19 -19.38 -30.75
C SER A 416 -28.25 -18.52 -29.48
N LYS A 417 -29.47 -18.14 -29.07
CA LYS A 417 -29.69 -17.47 -27.77
C LYS A 417 -29.26 -18.31 -26.57
N GLU A 418 -29.27 -19.65 -26.72
CA GLU A 418 -28.80 -20.58 -25.68
C GLU A 418 -27.26 -20.54 -25.58
N ASP A 419 -26.55 -20.37 -26.70
CA ASP A 419 -25.10 -20.18 -26.72
C ASP A 419 -24.68 -18.88 -26.03
N GLU A 420 -25.41 -17.78 -26.26
CA GLU A 420 -25.16 -16.50 -25.58
C GLU A 420 -25.35 -16.60 -24.06
N LEU A 421 -26.34 -17.40 -23.61
CA LEU A 421 -26.54 -17.70 -22.20
C LEU A 421 -25.35 -18.49 -21.64
N TYR A 422 -24.92 -19.54 -22.34
CA TYR A 422 -23.80 -20.38 -21.89
C TYR A 422 -22.48 -19.61 -21.86
N GLN A 423 -22.24 -18.73 -22.83
CA GLN A 423 -21.10 -17.83 -22.80
C GLN A 423 -21.16 -16.88 -21.59
N THR A 424 -22.33 -16.31 -21.26
CA THR A 424 -22.48 -15.43 -20.09
C THR A 424 -22.24 -16.18 -18.77
N ILE A 425 -22.71 -17.44 -18.66
CA ILE A 425 -22.43 -18.30 -17.49
C ILE A 425 -20.94 -18.61 -17.39
N LEU A 426 -20.28 -18.87 -18.53
CA LEU A 426 -18.83 -19.09 -18.57
C LEU A 426 -18.06 -17.84 -18.14
N LYS A 427 -18.47 -16.63 -18.57
CA LYS A 427 -17.89 -15.37 -18.11
C LYS A 427 -17.98 -15.24 -16.59
N LEU A 428 -19.17 -15.46 -16.02
CA LEU A 428 -19.37 -15.42 -14.56
C LEU A 428 -18.47 -16.43 -13.83
N HIS A 429 -18.30 -17.62 -14.38
CA HIS A 429 -17.41 -18.64 -13.85
C HIS A 429 -15.93 -18.19 -13.84
N SER A 430 -15.46 -17.64 -14.96
CA SER A 430 -14.10 -17.13 -15.10
C SER A 430 -13.83 -15.98 -14.13
N LEU A 431 -14.77 -15.03 -14.00
CA LEU A 431 -14.68 -13.94 -13.02
C LEU A 431 -14.60 -14.46 -11.59
N ASN A 432 -15.43 -15.44 -11.21
CA ASN A 432 -15.42 -16.02 -9.87
C ASN A 432 -14.07 -16.66 -9.50
N LYS A 433 -13.49 -17.42 -10.44
CA LYS A 433 -12.19 -18.07 -10.21
C LYS A 433 -11.07 -17.05 -10.05
N VAL A 434 -11.04 -16.02 -10.88
CA VAL A 434 -10.02 -14.97 -10.80
C VAL A 434 -10.22 -14.11 -9.56
N HIS A 435 -11.46 -13.75 -9.21
CA HIS A 435 -11.80 -13.11 -7.93
C HIS A 435 -11.26 -13.91 -6.74
N SER A 436 -11.47 -15.23 -6.73
CA SER A 436 -10.97 -16.11 -5.67
C SER A 436 -9.43 -16.09 -5.57
N MET A 437 -8.73 -16.05 -6.70
CA MET A 437 -7.27 -15.94 -6.74
C MET A 437 -6.78 -14.57 -6.23
N ILE A 438 -7.43 -13.47 -6.63
CA ILE A 438 -7.09 -12.11 -6.17
C ILE A 438 -7.33 -12.01 -4.66
N PHE A 439 -8.44 -12.57 -4.16
CA PHE A 439 -8.70 -12.65 -2.74
C PHE A 439 -7.61 -13.45 -2.00
N GLN A 440 -7.13 -14.57 -2.54
CA GLN A 440 -6.00 -15.30 -1.96
C GLN A 440 -4.71 -14.47 -1.94
N LEU A 441 -4.41 -13.73 -3.02
CA LEU A 441 -3.27 -12.82 -3.05
C LEU A 441 -3.40 -11.72 -1.98
N SER A 442 -4.60 -11.19 -1.77
CA SER A 442 -4.86 -10.16 -0.75
C SER A 442 -4.51 -10.61 0.67
N GLN A 443 -4.58 -11.93 0.93
CA GLN A 443 -4.28 -12.55 2.21
C GLN A 443 -2.82 -13.06 2.33
N ASN A 444 -2.00 -12.88 1.29
CA ASN A 444 -0.59 -13.26 1.35
C ASN A 444 0.21 -12.26 2.20
N CYS A 445 1.09 -12.78 3.05
CA CYS A 445 1.97 -12.00 3.94
C CYS A 445 2.70 -10.84 3.23
N ILE A 446 3.14 -11.04 1.98
CA ILE A 446 3.79 -10.00 1.18
C ILE A 446 2.86 -8.78 1.00
N PHE A 447 1.65 -9.01 0.51
CA PHE A 447 0.70 -7.93 0.20
C PHE A 447 0.05 -7.35 1.46
N ILE A 448 -0.07 -8.13 2.54
CA ILE A 448 -0.45 -7.62 3.86
C ILE A 448 0.58 -6.60 4.37
N LYS A 449 1.88 -6.94 4.29
CA LYS A 449 2.96 -6.02 4.69
C LYS A 449 2.96 -4.74 3.84
N LEU A 450 2.75 -4.86 2.52
CA LEU A 450 2.64 -3.69 1.65
C LEU A 450 1.40 -2.84 1.95
N THR A 451 0.27 -3.47 2.29
CA THR A 451 -0.94 -2.76 2.72
C THR A 451 -0.68 -1.97 4.00
N ALA A 452 -0.05 -2.59 5.01
CA ALA A 452 0.33 -1.92 6.25
C ALA A 452 1.28 -0.74 6.02
N LEU A 453 2.23 -0.90 5.09
CA LEU A 453 3.14 0.16 4.69
C LEU A 453 2.41 1.36 4.10
N VAL A 454 1.48 1.15 3.17
CA VAL A 454 0.68 2.24 2.59
C VAL A 454 -0.21 2.90 3.63
N ASN A 455 -0.82 2.10 4.52
CA ASN A 455 -1.63 2.63 5.62
C ASN A 455 -0.81 3.53 6.55
N ASN A 456 0.43 3.16 6.85
CA ASN A 456 1.35 3.97 7.65
C ASN A 456 1.79 5.25 6.92
N LEU A 457 2.13 5.17 5.64
CA LEU A 457 2.60 6.32 4.85
C LEU A 457 1.48 7.33 4.57
N GLU A 458 0.27 6.86 4.27
CA GLU A 458 -0.87 7.72 3.90
C GLU A 458 -1.82 8.01 5.06
N THR A 459 -1.60 7.44 6.25
CA THR A 459 -2.56 7.49 7.39
C THR A 459 -3.98 7.06 6.99
N LYS A 460 -4.07 5.96 6.24
CA LYS A 460 -5.32 5.35 5.79
C LYS A 460 -5.52 3.97 6.41
N ASN A 461 -6.74 3.45 6.32
CA ASN A 461 -7.13 2.15 6.83
C ASN A 461 -7.67 1.28 5.68
N TYR A 462 -6.81 0.98 4.71
CA TYR A 462 -7.14 0.00 3.68
C TYR A 462 -7.08 -1.41 4.29
N ASP A 463 -8.09 -2.23 4.02
CA ASP A 463 -8.09 -3.64 4.40
C ASP A 463 -7.11 -4.44 3.53
N SER A 464 -7.00 -4.05 2.26
CA SER A 464 -6.05 -4.60 1.29
C SER A 464 -5.81 -3.61 0.16
N LEU A 465 -4.62 -3.63 -0.43
CA LEU A 465 -4.36 -2.93 -1.70
C LEU A 465 -5.26 -3.42 -2.84
N PHE A 466 -5.77 -4.66 -2.77
CA PHE A 466 -6.67 -5.24 -3.77
C PHE A 466 -8.16 -4.93 -3.54
N GLN A 467 -8.52 -4.19 -2.48
CA GLN A 467 -9.91 -4.02 -2.08
C GLN A 467 -10.82 -3.46 -3.20
N ALA A 468 -10.30 -2.54 -4.02
CA ALA A 468 -11.04 -1.93 -5.11
C ALA A 468 -11.31 -2.96 -6.22
N THR A 469 -10.27 -3.65 -6.67
CA THR A 469 -10.38 -4.72 -7.66
C THR A 469 -11.30 -5.85 -7.19
N ILE A 470 -11.20 -6.28 -5.93
CA ILE A 470 -12.08 -7.31 -5.36
C ILE A 470 -13.54 -6.85 -5.44
N LYS A 471 -13.82 -5.60 -5.07
CA LYS A 471 -15.15 -5.02 -5.15
C LYS A 471 -15.65 -4.94 -6.60
N ASP A 472 -14.82 -4.50 -7.54
CA ASP A 472 -15.20 -4.39 -8.95
C ASP A 472 -15.61 -5.75 -9.53
N TYR A 473 -14.87 -6.82 -9.20
CA TYR A 473 -15.27 -8.18 -9.59
C TYR A 473 -16.60 -8.59 -8.96
N GLN A 474 -16.80 -8.34 -7.66
CA GLN A 474 -18.06 -8.67 -6.97
C GLN A 474 -19.24 -7.92 -7.57
N ASP A 475 -19.11 -6.62 -7.79
CA ASP A 475 -20.17 -5.77 -8.36
C ASP A 475 -20.55 -6.23 -9.77
N ASN A 476 -19.57 -6.54 -10.63
CA ASN A 476 -19.83 -7.05 -11.98
C ASN A 476 -20.47 -8.45 -11.99
N MET A 477 -20.08 -9.32 -11.05
CA MET A 477 -20.68 -10.64 -10.92
C MET A 477 -22.13 -10.57 -10.44
N LEU A 478 -22.41 -9.77 -9.41
CA LEU A 478 -23.71 -9.65 -8.76
C LEU A 478 -24.71 -8.82 -9.58
N ASN A 479 -24.27 -7.71 -10.19
CA ASN A 479 -25.16 -6.78 -10.85
C ASN A 479 -25.26 -7.02 -12.35
N ASP A 480 -24.13 -7.21 -13.05
CA ASP A 480 -24.17 -7.25 -14.52
C ASP A 480 -24.38 -8.68 -15.05
N MET A 481 -23.51 -9.60 -14.62
CA MET A 481 -23.54 -10.98 -15.11
C MET A 481 -24.76 -11.75 -14.63
N GLN A 482 -25.09 -11.65 -13.33
CA GLN A 482 -26.26 -12.31 -12.77
C GLN A 482 -27.56 -11.87 -13.47
N ASN A 483 -27.77 -10.55 -13.61
CA ASN A 483 -28.98 -10.02 -14.23
C ASN A 483 -29.05 -10.36 -15.73
N SER A 484 -27.91 -10.36 -16.42
CA SER A 484 -27.81 -10.82 -17.81
C SER A 484 -28.25 -12.28 -17.96
N ILE A 485 -27.77 -13.18 -17.08
CA ILE A 485 -28.18 -14.59 -17.06
C ILE A 485 -29.69 -14.72 -16.83
N ILE A 486 -30.22 -14.07 -15.79
CA ILE A 486 -31.67 -14.10 -15.47
C ILE A 486 -32.50 -13.62 -16.66
N HIS A 487 -32.12 -12.51 -17.28
CA HIS A 487 -32.83 -11.93 -18.42
C HIS A 487 -32.79 -12.83 -19.66
N ARG A 488 -31.65 -13.46 -19.96
CA ARG A 488 -31.52 -14.41 -21.07
C ARG A 488 -32.37 -15.65 -20.84
N ILE A 489 -32.37 -16.20 -19.62
CA ILE A 489 -33.21 -17.34 -19.24
C ILE A 489 -34.69 -16.98 -19.36
N LYS A 490 -35.10 -15.79 -18.88
CA LYS A 490 -36.48 -15.28 -19.02
C LYS A 490 -36.97 -15.29 -20.48
N LYS A 491 -36.13 -14.84 -21.41
CA LYS A 491 -36.45 -14.84 -22.85
C LYS A 491 -36.65 -16.26 -23.38
N LEU A 492 -35.74 -17.18 -23.06
CA LEU A 492 -35.82 -18.57 -23.48
C LEU A 492 -37.07 -19.28 -22.92
N ILE A 493 -37.37 -19.05 -21.64
CA ILE A 493 -38.59 -19.59 -21.00
C ILE A 493 -39.84 -19.05 -21.71
N LYS A 494 -39.94 -17.75 -21.93
CA LYS A 494 -41.10 -17.11 -22.58
C LYS A 494 -41.35 -17.68 -23.98
N GLU A 495 -40.29 -17.93 -24.75
CA GLU A 495 -40.38 -18.55 -26.07
C GLU A 495 -40.85 -20.01 -25.99
N SER A 496 -40.34 -20.78 -25.02
CA SER A 496 -40.74 -22.17 -24.82
C SER A 496 -42.20 -22.36 -24.35
N LEU A 497 -42.74 -21.41 -23.60
CA LEU A 497 -44.11 -21.44 -23.05
C LEU A 497 -45.18 -20.98 -24.06
N ALA A 498 -44.81 -20.62 -25.29
CA ALA A 498 -45.75 -20.10 -26.29
C ALA A 498 -46.87 -21.10 -26.65
N ASN A 499 -46.61 -22.40 -26.59
CA ASN A 499 -47.62 -23.43 -26.82
C ASN A 499 -48.53 -23.61 -25.59
N TYR A 500 -47.95 -23.59 -24.39
CA TYR A 500 -48.69 -23.67 -23.14
C TYR A 500 -49.67 -22.51 -22.96
N PHE A 501 -49.29 -21.30 -23.41
CA PHE A 501 -50.18 -20.13 -23.42
C PHE A 501 -51.47 -20.33 -24.22
N LYS A 502 -51.43 -21.14 -25.29
CA LYS A 502 -52.58 -21.37 -26.19
C LYS A 502 -53.52 -22.48 -25.71
N LEU A 503 -53.23 -23.08 -24.54
CA LEU A 503 -54.00 -24.18 -23.99
C LEU A 503 -55.37 -23.67 -23.53
N ASN A 504 -56.44 -24.23 -24.10
CA ASN A 504 -57.82 -23.83 -23.82
C ASN A 504 -58.61 -24.93 -23.05
N SER A 505 -57.94 -26.03 -22.67
CA SER A 505 -58.57 -27.19 -22.03
C SER A 505 -58.73 -27.07 -20.51
N TRP A 506 -58.47 -25.90 -19.91
CA TRP A 506 -58.56 -25.63 -18.47
C TRP A 506 -59.94 -25.91 -17.83
N VAL A 507 -61.00 -25.96 -18.63
CA VAL A 507 -62.38 -26.29 -18.21
C VAL A 507 -62.84 -27.66 -18.74
N ILE A 508 -62.19 -28.17 -19.80
CA ILE A 508 -62.66 -29.32 -20.60
C ILE A 508 -62.11 -30.65 -20.09
N SER A 509 -61.10 -30.64 -19.21
CA SER A 509 -60.48 -31.81 -18.57
C SER A 509 -61.48 -32.59 -17.70
N LEU A 510 -62.34 -33.36 -18.37
CA LEU A 510 -63.16 -34.42 -17.81
C LEU A 510 -62.21 -35.52 -17.33
N SER A 511 -62.36 -35.90 -16.06
CA SER A 511 -61.65 -36.98 -15.40
C SER A 511 -61.66 -38.26 -16.26
N THR A 512 -60.58 -38.52 -16.99
CA THR A 512 -60.20 -39.90 -17.25
C THR A 512 -59.73 -40.45 -15.92
N HIS A 513 -60.32 -41.57 -15.48
CA HIS A 513 -60.04 -42.24 -14.21
C HIS A 513 -58.59 -42.75 -14.02
N ASP A 514 -57.65 -42.27 -14.82
CA ASP A 514 -56.22 -42.45 -14.62
C ASP A 514 -55.69 -41.18 -13.93
N THR A 515 -55.31 -41.33 -12.65
CA THR A 515 -54.45 -40.40 -11.91
C THR A 515 -53.06 -40.39 -12.56
N ASN A 516 -52.97 -39.89 -13.79
CA ASN A 516 -51.68 -39.64 -14.41
C ASN A 516 -51.15 -38.34 -13.82
N ASP A 517 -50.27 -38.48 -12.82
CA ASP A 517 -49.46 -37.43 -12.19
C ASP A 517 -48.46 -36.76 -13.17
N ALA A 518 -48.76 -36.73 -14.47
CA ALA A 518 -47.92 -36.11 -15.49
C ALA A 518 -48.25 -34.63 -15.71
N PRO A 519 -47.25 -33.76 -15.94
CA PRO A 519 -47.48 -32.38 -16.32
C PRO A 519 -48.09 -32.28 -17.73
N SER A 520 -48.72 -31.13 -18.04
CA SER A 520 -49.30 -30.84 -19.35
C SER A 520 -48.28 -31.04 -20.48
N SER A 521 -48.68 -31.68 -21.57
CA SER A 521 -47.76 -32.07 -22.65
C SER A 521 -47.02 -30.87 -23.29
N GLU A 522 -47.67 -29.71 -23.29
CA GLU A 522 -47.22 -28.44 -23.85
C GLU A 522 -46.12 -27.78 -23.00
N ILE A 523 -45.94 -28.20 -21.75
CA ILE A 523 -44.93 -27.68 -20.83
C ILE A 523 -43.64 -28.50 -20.81
N VAL A 524 -43.67 -29.72 -21.35
CA VAL A 524 -42.54 -30.66 -21.35
C VAL A 524 -41.30 -30.07 -22.02
N ASN A 525 -41.47 -29.27 -23.09
CA ASN A 525 -40.35 -28.59 -23.74
C ASN A 525 -39.66 -27.58 -22.80
N THR A 526 -40.45 -26.82 -22.02
CA THR A 526 -39.93 -25.88 -21.03
C THR A 526 -39.23 -26.60 -19.88
N ILE A 527 -39.79 -27.73 -19.41
CA ILE A 527 -39.14 -28.61 -18.41
C ILE A 527 -37.77 -29.07 -18.90
N ASN A 528 -37.70 -29.57 -20.13
CA ASN A 528 -36.43 -30.03 -20.72
C ASN A 528 -35.42 -28.89 -20.87
N LEU A 529 -35.86 -27.71 -21.32
CA LEU A 529 -35.02 -26.52 -21.42
C LEU A 529 -34.46 -26.10 -20.05
N LEU A 530 -35.31 -26.00 -19.03
CA LEU A 530 -34.87 -25.64 -17.66
C LEU A 530 -33.88 -26.66 -17.11
N ASN A 531 -34.14 -27.96 -17.28
CA ASN A 531 -33.20 -28.99 -16.86
C ASN A 531 -31.82 -28.85 -17.52
N ARG A 532 -31.76 -28.53 -18.83
CA ARG A 532 -30.48 -28.26 -19.51
C ARG A 532 -29.77 -27.02 -18.96
N ILE A 533 -30.50 -25.93 -18.77
CA ILE A 533 -29.95 -24.67 -18.25
C ILE A 533 -29.41 -24.86 -16.83
N ILE A 534 -30.18 -25.50 -15.95
CA ILE A 534 -29.79 -25.74 -14.56
C ILE A 534 -28.64 -26.73 -14.46
N TYR A 535 -28.63 -27.77 -15.31
CA TYR A 535 -27.48 -28.66 -15.42
C TYR A 535 -26.22 -27.89 -15.82
N ARG A 536 -26.32 -26.96 -16.78
CA ARG A 536 -25.19 -26.11 -17.18
C ARG A 536 -24.74 -25.16 -16.07
N LEU A 537 -25.66 -24.50 -15.38
CA LEU A 537 -25.33 -23.67 -14.21
C LEU A 537 -24.58 -24.47 -13.13
N LYS A 538 -25.00 -25.71 -12.86
CA LYS A 538 -24.34 -26.61 -11.90
C LYS A 538 -22.97 -27.11 -12.37
N SER A 539 -22.74 -27.19 -13.68
CA SER A 539 -21.46 -27.66 -14.23
C SER A 539 -20.32 -26.66 -14.06
N TYR A 540 -20.64 -25.39 -13.78
CA TYR A 540 -19.66 -24.35 -13.52
C TYR A 540 -19.57 -24.02 -12.03
N VAL A 541 -18.37 -23.63 -11.59
CA VAL A 541 -18.14 -23.19 -10.21
C VAL A 541 -18.59 -21.73 -10.06
N LEU A 542 -19.77 -21.53 -9.48
CA LEU A 542 -20.37 -20.22 -9.18
C LEU A 542 -20.49 -20.02 -7.66
N PRO A 543 -20.47 -18.79 -7.16
CA PRO A 543 -20.81 -18.52 -5.76
C PRO A 543 -22.22 -19.03 -5.44
N LEU A 544 -22.37 -19.65 -4.27
CA LEU A 544 -23.64 -20.24 -3.85
C LEU A 544 -24.76 -19.20 -3.82
N GLU A 545 -24.48 -18.02 -3.28
CA GLU A 545 -25.42 -16.90 -3.20
C GLU A 545 -25.97 -16.50 -4.59
N ILE A 546 -25.08 -16.31 -5.57
CA ILE A 546 -25.45 -15.96 -6.94
C ILE A 546 -26.28 -17.08 -7.58
N SER A 547 -25.86 -18.33 -7.40
CA SER A 547 -26.57 -19.50 -7.95
C SER A 547 -27.99 -19.63 -7.40
N ILE A 548 -28.16 -19.47 -6.09
CA ILE A 548 -29.47 -19.48 -5.43
C ILE A 548 -30.32 -18.31 -5.92
N ASN A 549 -29.75 -17.11 -6.00
CA ASN A 549 -30.48 -15.92 -6.42
C ASN A 549 -31.00 -16.04 -7.86
N ILE A 550 -30.17 -16.53 -8.79
CA ILE A 550 -30.59 -16.82 -10.18
C ILE A 550 -31.79 -17.77 -10.19
N LYS A 551 -31.73 -18.88 -9.42
CA LYS A 551 -32.83 -19.86 -9.35
C LYS A 551 -34.10 -19.24 -8.77
N ASN A 552 -33.99 -18.45 -7.70
CA ASN A 552 -35.11 -17.77 -7.07
C ASN A 552 -35.78 -16.77 -8.00
N GLU A 553 -34.99 -15.97 -8.73
CA GLU A 553 -35.52 -15.02 -9.71
C GLU A 553 -36.19 -15.72 -10.90
N ILE A 554 -35.65 -16.86 -11.35
CA ILE A 554 -36.32 -17.68 -12.36
C ILE A 554 -37.66 -18.21 -11.84
N LEU A 555 -37.74 -18.66 -10.59
CA LEU A 555 -39.00 -19.09 -9.97
C LEU A 555 -40.01 -17.93 -9.91
N ASN A 556 -39.57 -16.74 -9.49
CA ASN A 556 -40.39 -15.52 -9.50
C ASN A 556 -40.94 -15.23 -10.91
N ILE A 557 -40.11 -15.31 -11.94
CA ILE A 557 -40.51 -15.13 -13.35
C ILE A 557 -41.57 -16.16 -13.77
N ILE A 558 -41.39 -17.42 -13.40
CA ILE A 558 -42.33 -18.51 -13.72
C ILE A 558 -43.66 -18.28 -13.01
N VAL A 559 -43.64 -17.99 -11.70
CA VAL A 559 -44.85 -17.72 -10.92
C VAL A 559 -45.64 -16.54 -11.49
N ASN A 560 -44.96 -15.44 -11.79
CA ASN A 560 -45.61 -14.27 -12.41
C ASN A 560 -46.22 -14.60 -13.77
N TYR A 561 -45.56 -15.44 -14.57
CA TYR A 561 -46.12 -15.91 -15.84
C TYR A 561 -47.40 -16.73 -15.62
N PHE A 562 -47.41 -17.64 -14.66
CA PHE A 562 -48.57 -18.47 -14.32
C PHE A 562 -49.74 -17.61 -13.81
N ILE A 563 -49.48 -16.59 -12.99
CA ILE A 563 -50.52 -15.66 -12.53
C ILE A 563 -51.05 -14.84 -13.71
N GLU A 564 -50.20 -14.03 -14.34
CA GLU A 564 -50.64 -13.00 -15.29
C GLU A 564 -51.07 -13.57 -16.64
N SER A 565 -50.40 -14.61 -17.12
CA SER A 565 -50.61 -15.11 -18.49
C SER A 565 -51.49 -16.36 -18.56
N ILE A 566 -51.69 -17.08 -17.46
CA ILE A 566 -52.48 -18.33 -17.44
C ILE A 566 -53.70 -18.18 -16.55
N LEU A 567 -53.50 -18.03 -15.24
CA LEU A 567 -54.57 -17.95 -14.25
C LEU A 567 -55.49 -16.75 -14.51
N LYS A 568 -54.91 -15.59 -14.83
CA LYS A 568 -55.69 -14.37 -14.98
C LYS A 568 -56.56 -14.33 -16.24
N LEU A 569 -56.18 -15.07 -17.28
CA LEU A 569 -56.78 -15.01 -18.61
C LEU A 569 -57.73 -16.17 -18.92
N ASN A 570 -57.72 -17.23 -18.12
CA ASN A 570 -58.51 -18.44 -18.36
C ASN A 570 -59.57 -18.66 -17.28
N LYS A 571 -60.55 -19.50 -17.62
CA LYS A 571 -61.47 -20.08 -16.64
C LYS A 571 -60.99 -21.47 -16.25
N PHE A 572 -61.23 -21.86 -15.00
CA PHE A 572 -60.76 -23.15 -14.48
C PHE A 572 -61.87 -23.91 -13.78
N ASN A 573 -61.87 -25.23 -13.93
CA ASN A 573 -62.59 -26.15 -13.05
C ASN A 573 -61.63 -26.69 -11.97
N GLN A 574 -62.12 -27.56 -11.07
CA GLN A 574 -61.31 -28.09 -9.96
C GLN A 574 -60.06 -28.84 -10.45
N ASN A 575 -60.19 -29.66 -11.49
CA ASN A 575 -59.08 -30.43 -12.06
C ASN A 575 -58.08 -29.54 -12.80
N GLY A 576 -58.55 -28.49 -13.47
CA GLY A 576 -57.72 -27.50 -14.16
C GLY A 576 -56.84 -26.71 -13.20
N LEU A 577 -57.37 -26.33 -12.02
CA LEU A 577 -56.55 -25.71 -10.96
C LEU A 577 -55.52 -26.69 -10.38
N ALA A 578 -55.90 -27.96 -10.19
CA ALA A 578 -54.97 -29.00 -9.75
C ALA A 578 -53.83 -29.22 -10.77
N GLN A 579 -54.16 -29.29 -12.07
CA GLN A 579 -53.18 -29.40 -13.15
C GLN A 579 -52.25 -28.19 -13.21
N LEU A 580 -52.77 -26.97 -13.02
CA LEU A 580 -51.97 -25.75 -12.99
C LEU A 580 -50.94 -25.78 -11.84
N ASN A 581 -51.35 -26.24 -10.66
CA ASN A 581 -50.44 -26.43 -9.52
C ASN A 581 -49.38 -27.49 -9.83
N GLN A 582 -49.79 -28.61 -10.44
CA GLN A 582 -48.89 -29.70 -10.81
C GLN A 582 -47.84 -29.27 -11.85
N ASP A 583 -48.25 -28.50 -12.86
CA ASP A 583 -47.37 -27.95 -13.89
C ASP A 583 -46.33 -27.00 -13.29
N LEU A 584 -46.74 -26.12 -12.35
CA LEU A 584 -45.81 -25.26 -11.62
C LEU A 584 -44.81 -26.08 -10.81
N ASN A 585 -45.30 -27.08 -10.06
CA ASN A 585 -44.45 -27.95 -9.25
C ASN A 585 -43.44 -28.73 -10.11
N ALA A 586 -43.81 -29.14 -11.31
CA ALA A 586 -42.90 -29.77 -12.25
C ALA A 586 -41.77 -28.82 -12.68
N LEU A 587 -42.09 -27.55 -13.00
CA LEU A 587 -41.07 -26.54 -13.33
C LEU A 587 -40.20 -26.15 -12.13
N LYS A 588 -40.78 -26.04 -10.93
CA LYS A 588 -40.04 -25.75 -9.69
C LYS A 588 -38.99 -26.83 -9.43
N LYS A 589 -39.37 -28.10 -9.56
CA LYS A 589 -38.44 -29.24 -9.37
C LYS A 589 -37.22 -29.16 -10.28
N CYS A 590 -37.34 -28.59 -11.48
CA CYS A 590 -36.21 -28.37 -12.38
C CYS A 590 -35.15 -27.42 -11.83
N LEU A 591 -35.56 -26.42 -11.03
CA LEU A 591 -34.66 -25.39 -10.50
C LEU A 591 -33.77 -25.91 -9.37
N ASP A 592 -34.17 -27.00 -8.71
CA ASP A 592 -33.43 -27.65 -7.63
C ASP A 592 -33.01 -26.61 -6.56
N ILE A 593 -34.00 -25.89 -6.04
CA ILE A 593 -33.84 -24.93 -4.95
C ILE A 593 -33.90 -25.73 -3.63
N PRO A 594 -32.99 -25.50 -2.67
CA PRO A 594 -33.03 -26.15 -1.36
C PRO A 594 -34.40 -26.00 -0.69
N ASP A 595 -34.93 -27.09 -0.12
CA ASP A 595 -36.27 -27.13 0.50
C ASP A 595 -36.43 -26.17 1.68
N ASP A 596 -35.31 -25.80 2.33
CA ASP A 596 -35.28 -24.89 3.48
C ASP A 596 -35.52 -23.42 3.08
N LEU A 597 -35.44 -23.09 1.79
CA LEU A 597 -35.61 -21.73 1.28
C LEU A 597 -37.02 -21.51 0.78
N VAL A 598 -37.77 -20.66 1.49
CA VAL A 598 -39.13 -20.27 1.11
C VAL A 598 -39.08 -19.15 0.07
N ASN A 599 -39.63 -19.39 -1.11
CA ASN A 599 -39.87 -18.34 -2.10
C ASN A 599 -41.21 -17.63 -1.81
N CYS A 600 -41.18 -16.32 -1.57
CA CYS A 600 -42.37 -15.56 -1.20
C CYS A 600 -43.44 -15.52 -2.31
N GLN A 601 -43.03 -15.41 -3.58
CA GLN A 601 -43.99 -15.35 -4.70
C GLN A 601 -44.66 -16.71 -4.91
N GLU A 602 -43.91 -17.80 -4.80
CA GLU A 602 -44.47 -19.15 -4.82
C GLU A 602 -45.48 -19.36 -3.68
N ALA A 603 -45.11 -19.00 -2.45
CA ALA A 603 -46.00 -19.14 -1.29
C ALA A 603 -47.31 -18.34 -1.50
N THR A 604 -47.20 -17.12 -2.03
CA THR A 604 -48.35 -16.28 -2.40
C THR A 604 -49.22 -16.96 -3.46
N PHE A 605 -48.60 -17.57 -4.48
CA PHE A 605 -49.33 -18.29 -5.52
C PHE A 605 -50.05 -19.55 -5.01
N LEU A 606 -49.41 -20.33 -4.14
CA LEU A 606 -50.03 -21.51 -3.55
C LEU A 606 -51.22 -21.13 -2.67
N GLU A 607 -51.09 -20.06 -1.89
CA GLU A 607 -52.22 -19.48 -1.15
C GLU A 607 -53.32 -18.97 -2.07
N LEU A 608 -52.96 -18.34 -3.20
CA LEU A 608 -53.92 -17.89 -4.21
C LEU A 608 -54.70 -19.05 -4.80
N LEU A 609 -54.02 -20.14 -5.19
CA LEU A 609 -54.68 -21.34 -5.69
C LEU A 609 -55.59 -21.96 -4.63
N ASN A 610 -55.11 -22.07 -3.38
CA ASN A 610 -55.91 -22.56 -2.26
C ASN A 610 -57.19 -21.72 -2.10
N LEU A 611 -57.07 -20.39 -2.10
CA LEU A 611 -58.22 -19.48 -2.03
C LEU A 611 -59.19 -19.68 -3.20
N LEU A 612 -58.72 -19.93 -4.42
CA LEU A 612 -59.60 -20.20 -5.56
C LEU A 612 -60.35 -21.53 -5.44
N THR A 613 -59.79 -22.51 -4.72
CA THR A 613 -60.50 -23.77 -4.41
C THR A 613 -61.67 -23.57 -3.45
N LEU A 614 -61.77 -22.41 -2.79
CA LEU A 614 -62.91 -22.06 -1.97
C LEU A 614 -64.22 -22.27 -2.73
N LYS A 615 -64.28 -22.05 -4.06
CA LYS A 615 -65.46 -22.31 -4.91
C LYS A 615 -66.08 -23.70 -4.70
N TYR A 616 -65.29 -24.70 -4.34
CA TYR A 616 -65.71 -26.09 -4.18
C TYR A 616 -66.04 -26.46 -2.72
N ASP A 617 -65.82 -25.55 -1.76
CA ASP A 617 -66.19 -25.73 -0.35
C ASP A 617 -67.67 -25.41 -0.11
N GLN A 618 -68.51 -26.42 -0.29
CA GLN A 618 -69.98 -26.29 -0.21
C GLN A 618 -70.50 -25.64 1.09
N GLN A 619 -69.72 -25.63 2.18
CA GLN A 619 -70.15 -25.08 3.46
C GLN A 619 -69.85 -23.58 3.59
N ASN A 620 -68.67 -23.14 3.13
CA ASN A 620 -68.18 -21.78 3.40
C ASN A 620 -68.18 -20.83 2.19
N VAL A 621 -68.40 -21.34 0.96
CA VAL A 621 -68.43 -20.51 -0.27
C VAL A 621 -69.35 -19.31 -0.15
N SER A 622 -70.59 -19.54 0.32
CA SER A 622 -71.64 -18.54 0.28
C SER A 622 -71.38 -17.34 1.22
N GLN A 623 -70.67 -17.58 2.33
CA GLN A 623 -70.27 -16.55 3.28
C GLN A 623 -69.20 -15.63 2.70
N PHE A 624 -68.13 -16.21 2.16
CA PHE A 624 -66.94 -15.48 1.75
C PHE A 624 -66.99 -14.94 0.31
N THR A 625 -67.85 -15.48 -0.56
CA THR A 625 -68.01 -14.99 -1.95
C THR A 625 -69.14 -13.96 -2.12
N ALA A 626 -69.80 -13.57 -1.03
CA ALA A 626 -70.85 -12.56 -1.05
C ALA A 626 -70.30 -11.18 -1.44
N SER A 627 -70.94 -10.48 -2.38
CA SER A 627 -70.48 -9.17 -2.87
C SER A 627 -70.34 -8.12 -1.77
N SER A 628 -71.17 -8.18 -0.73
CA SER A 628 -71.08 -7.32 0.46
C SER A 628 -69.79 -7.57 1.27
N TYR A 629 -69.38 -8.83 1.40
CA TYR A 629 -68.16 -9.21 2.12
C TYR A 629 -66.92 -8.77 1.33
N ILE A 630 -66.86 -9.07 0.02
CA ILE A 630 -65.73 -8.70 -0.84
C ILE A 630 -65.52 -7.18 -0.91
N LYS A 631 -66.61 -6.40 -0.93
CA LYS A 631 -66.55 -4.92 -0.94
C LYS A 631 -66.14 -4.31 0.40
N ASN A 632 -66.38 -5.00 1.51
CA ASN A 632 -66.02 -4.53 2.85
C ASN A 632 -64.49 -4.53 3.06
N GLY A 633 -63.75 -5.35 2.32
CA GLY A 633 -62.28 -5.33 2.28
C GLY A 633 -61.59 -5.73 3.59
N LYS A 634 -62.30 -6.36 4.51
CA LYS A 634 -61.78 -6.90 5.78
C LYS A 634 -61.79 -8.41 5.71
N PHE A 635 -60.61 -9.01 5.60
CA PHE A 635 -60.44 -10.45 5.31
C PHE A 635 -59.79 -11.23 6.46
N ASP A 636 -59.73 -10.69 7.68
CA ASP A 636 -59.04 -11.32 8.81
C ASP A 636 -59.61 -12.70 9.15
N ASP A 637 -60.93 -12.84 9.08
CA ASP A 637 -61.67 -14.10 9.30
C ASP A 637 -61.38 -15.14 8.21
N LEU A 638 -61.28 -14.71 6.95
CA LEU A 638 -60.88 -15.58 5.83
C LEU A 638 -59.41 -16.00 5.91
N LYS A 639 -58.52 -15.07 6.29
CA LYS A 639 -57.09 -15.35 6.49
C LYS A 639 -56.88 -16.36 7.60
N GLU A 640 -57.61 -16.26 8.70
CA GLU A 640 -57.55 -17.24 9.79
C GLU A 640 -58.11 -18.60 9.34
N HIS A 641 -59.25 -18.60 8.65
CA HIS A 641 -59.90 -19.82 8.19
C HIS A 641 -59.04 -20.64 7.21
N MET A 642 -58.42 -19.98 6.23
CA MET A 642 -57.59 -20.64 5.20
C MET A 642 -56.08 -20.59 5.51
N GLN A 643 -55.69 -20.07 6.68
CA GLN A 643 -54.31 -19.89 7.12
C GLN A 643 -53.44 -19.09 6.14
N LEU A 644 -54.00 -18.03 5.54
CA LEU A 644 -53.31 -17.19 4.57
C LEU A 644 -52.36 -16.21 5.29
N LYS A 645 -51.07 -16.30 4.98
CA LYS A 645 -49.98 -15.51 5.59
C LYS A 645 -49.29 -14.58 4.59
N TRP A 646 -49.28 -14.92 3.31
CA TRP A 646 -48.48 -14.26 2.28
C TRP A 646 -49.31 -13.37 1.36
N LEU A 647 -50.57 -13.73 1.10
CA LEU A 647 -51.49 -12.94 0.27
C LEU A 647 -51.85 -11.58 0.90
N ASN A 648 -51.77 -10.53 0.07
CA ASN A 648 -52.23 -9.19 0.46
C ASN A 648 -53.74 -9.03 0.22
N ASP A 649 -54.37 -8.08 0.92
CA ASP A 649 -55.83 -7.87 0.86
C ASP A 649 -56.33 -7.57 -0.56
N SER A 650 -55.54 -6.86 -1.37
CA SER A 650 -55.89 -6.59 -2.78
C SER A 650 -55.93 -7.87 -3.62
N GLU A 651 -55.04 -8.82 -3.36
CA GLU A 651 -54.96 -10.09 -4.10
C GLU A 651 -56.06 -11.04 -3.67
N ILE A 652 -56.37 -11.07 -2.36
CA ILE A 652 -57.53 -11.78 -1.80
C ILE A 652 -58.81 -11.26 -2.44
N GLN A 653 -58.97 -9.94 -2.52
CA GLN A 653 -60.15 -9.32 -3.13
C GLN A 653 -60.31 -9.70 -4.61
N ASP A 654 -59.24 -9.64 -5.42
CA ASP A 654 -59.28 -10.06 -6.83
C ASP A 654 -59.64 -11.54 -6.98
N ALA A 655 -59.04 -12.40 -6.15
CA ALA A 655 -59.31 -13.84 -6.14
C ALA A 655 -60.78 -14.16 -5.83
N LEU A 656 -61.35 -13.51 -4.82
CA LEU A 656 -62.77 -13.68 -4.47
C LEU A 656 -63.69 -13.17 -5.58
N TYR A 657 -63.36 -12.04 -6.23
CA TYR A 657 -64.10 -11.56 -7.40
C TYR A 657 -64.03 -12.55 -8.57
N ARG A 658 -62.88 -13.21 -8.80
CA ARG A 658 -62.76 -14.25 -9.83
C ARG A 658 -63.70 -15.42 -9.60
N ILE A 659 -63.88 -15.83 -8.35
CA ILE A 659 -64.86 -16.85 -7.98
C ILE A 659 -66.28 -16.34 -8.22
N SER A 660 -66.60 -15.13 -7.74
CA SER A 660 -67.94 -14.53 -7.83
C SER A 660 -68.38 -14.29 -9.28
N TYR A 661 -67.46 -13.88 -10.16
CA TYR A 661 -67.73 -13.64 -11.58
C TYR A 661 -67.73 -14.90 -12.46
N GLY A 662 -67.59 -16.09 -11.85
CA GLY A 662 -67.66 -17.36 -12.59
C GLY A 662 -66.47 -17.58 -13.53
N ASN A 663 -65.28 -17.11 -13.13
CA ASN A 663 -64.03 -17.51 -13.76
C ASN A 663 -63.50 -18.83 -13.17
N ILE A 664 -63.93 -19.19 -11.96
CA ILE A 664 -63.79 -20.54 -11.39
C ILE A 664 -65.15 -21.22 -11.45
N ILE A 665 -65.23 -22.35 -12.17
CA ILE A 665 -66.49 -23.02 -12.57
C ILE A 665 -66.76 -24.23 -11.68
#